data_AF-A0A2V9ZGY1-F1
#
_entry.id   AF-A0A2V9ZGY1-F1
#
_cell.length_a   1.000
_cell.length_b   1.000
_cell.length_c   1.000
_cell.angle_alpha   90.00
_cell.angle_beta   90.00
_cell.angle_gamma   90.00
#
_symmetry.space_group_name_H-M   'P 1'
#
loop_
_entity.id
_entity.type
_entity.pdbx_description
1 polymer ?
#
loop_
_entity_poly.entity_id
_entity_poly.type
_entity_poly.pdbx_seq_one_letter_code
_entity_poly.pdbx_strand_id
1 'polypeptide(L)'
;MTTSTRGHKFMMNLSRTPPALALLLHFAASLLFAQESGGLPDRIQAIMNRPEFAHSAFGIEFYSLDRDKPVYRLNENRLMVPGSTTKLFTEGTVLELLGEDYRFHTRVYRTGAIKNGTLEGDIVLVASGDPNLSGRIQSDGTLGFENMDHSYGGPDSKGLGDPLLVVKELAQQIATKGIKRVKGRVLVDVTLFPEGDRELGTGVVISPIVVNDNVIDVMAGPGGKEGAPVTLQISPKTAYVQFINQATTGKADSKSDFNYTAEKVNPDGTRTVTVTGNLPLGKPAEMAAYPVPEPSRFAATVLTEALREKGVTISLALTAAPPDSKTLASDYKPENLLAEHVSPPLREDVKATLKVSQNLHASMGPFLLGALVGHKDKGIDQAGFDLEREFLSKSGLDLTAASQSDGAGGNAFFTADFVVRYLTFMAKQKGSEAFRRGLPILGRDGTLSKIQSNSTAAGHVYAKTGTYDVYDALNKNLMVTGKGLAGYMETSKGEHLAFALYANNVAVSADDPEAPLNVVGQALGEIAAAAYDASFPPEQSQAGAETSGEYDVMIRNGKIIDGSGNPWVSGDLAIRGDRIAAIGKLDAAHAKRVIDASGLVVAPGFIDMLGQSELNLLIDNRSLSKLSQGITTEITGEGASVAPQNHLTLASLQPSLDQYHLKADWSTLSEYLTRLEKTGTPLNIGTYVGAAQVREAVLGDVDRAPTPEELEKMKALVAEAMQDGAFGLSTALIYPPGHYAKTDELIDLAKVAAQYGGIYATHMRSEGQSEVGAIDEALRIGREAHLPVEIFHLKVVGKSRWGSMPKIVAIIQAARDSGQDVSADMYPYVAGGTALASSLPPWVADGGMEKLLERLHDPATREKIKKEMAADHPNWENLYFDSGGPAGVLVAGFVNPDLKKFDGQTLEQIAKAQKKSPLDTLFDLVLQDKGQTGALYFIANEQDLRYGLSQPWTSIGLDASELSLDGPLFEPHEHPRAFGTMPRFLGYYVRDQHLLPLEQAIRKITSLPAQRERLVGRGLLKEGYFADVTLFDPARIQDHATYASPTQLSVGVKYVFVNGQLEYEDGRLTGTESGRVLRGRGWNSRNQ
;
A
#
# COMPACT_ATOMS: atom_id res chain seq x y z
N MET A 1 -47.12 -78.33 -13.39
CA MET A 1 -48.00 -78.81 -12.31
C MET A 1 -47.17 -79.68 -11.39
N THR A 2 -46.73 -79.08 -10.28
CA THR A 2 -45.29 -78.81 -10.17
C THR A 2 -44.91 -78.51 -8.75
N THR A 3 -44.05 -79.37 -8.22
CA THR A 3 -43.11 -79.11 -7.14
C THR A 3 -41.84 -78.47 -7.70
N SER A 4 -41.15 -77.69 -6.84
CA SER A 4 -39.72 -77.83 -6.54
C SER A 4 -38.82 -76.60 -6.76
N THR A 5 -38.51 -75.98 -5.61
CA THR A 5 -37.18 -75.72 -5.00
C THR A 5 -36.20 -74.61 -5.44
N ARG A 6 -35.63 -74.02 -4.35
CA ARG A 6 -34.27 -73.47 -4.11
C ARG A 6 -33.91 -72.12 -4.78
N GLY A 7 -33.26 -71.16 -4.09
CA GLY A 7 -32.74 -71.09 -2.73
C GLY A 7 -31.64 -70.01 -2.61
N HIS A 8 -31.85 -69.06 -1.68
CA HIS A 8 -30.89 -68.34 -0.82
C HIS A 8 -29.70 -67.53 -1.40
N LYS A 9 -29.61 -66.24 -1.00
CA LYS A 9 -28.40 -65.63 -0.38
C LYS A 9 -28.65 -64.26 0.31
N PHE A 10 -28.44 -64.27 1.64
CA PHE A 10 -27.73 -63.33 2.52
C PHE A 10 -28.15 -61.86 2.80
N MET A 11 -28.48 -61.65 4.09
CA MET A 11 -28.39 -60.45 4.98
C MET A 11 -26.93 -59.93 5.08
N MET A 12 -26.52 -58.77 5.64
CA MET A 12 -27.06 -57.72 6.53
C MET A 12 -26.02 -56.57 6.57
N ASN A 13 -26.41 -55.29 6.58
CA ASN A 13 -26.15 -54.32 7.67
C ASN A 13 -26.47 -52.87 7.27
N LEU A 14 -27.27 -52.23 8.12
CA LEU A 14 -27.66 -50.82 8.11
C LEU A 14 -26.52 -49.94 8.63
N SER A 15 -26.21 -48.85 7.92
CA SER A 15 -25.68 -47.63 8.56
C SER A 15 -25.93 -46.38 7.70
N ARG A 16 -26.52 -45.36 8.36
CA ARG A 16 -26.31 -43.90 8.23
C ARG A 16 -26.66 -43.22 6.89
N THR A 17 -27.82 -42.59 6.87
CA THR A 17 -28.18 -41.46 5.99
C THR A 17 -27.51 -40.16 6.47
N PRO A 18 -26.85 -39.37 5.60
CA PRO A 18 -26.24 -38.10 6.01
C PRO A 18 -27.23 -36.92 5.96
N PRO A 19 -27.00 -35.85 6.73
CA PRO A 19 -27.92 -34.74 6.97
C PRO A 19 -27.97 -33.69 5.84
N ALA A 20 -27.55 -34.05 4.62
CA ALA A 20 -27.39 -33.10 3.50
C ALA A 20 -28.70 -32.73 2.79
N LEU A 21 -29.75 -33.55 2.89
CA LEU A 21 -30.99 -33.33 2.11
C LEU A 21 -32.02 -32.42 2.78
N ALA A 22 -31.89 -32.17 4.10
CA ALA A 22 -32.79 -31.30 4.84
C ALA A 22 -32.33 -29.82 4.85
N LEU A 23 -31.04 -29.55 4.58
CA LEU A 23 -30.50 -28.19 4.50
C LEU A 23 -30.76 -27.49 3.14
N LEU A 24 -30.94 -28.26 2.06
CA LEU A 24 -31.14 -27.74 0.71
C LEU A 24 -32.55 -27.14 0.49
N LEU A 25 -33.55 -27.58 1.24
CA LEU A 25 -34.93 -27.07 1.12
C LEU A 25 -35.19 -25.81 1.97
N HIS A 26 -34.34 -25.49 2.95
CA HIS A 26 -34.41 -24.23 3.71
C HIS A 26 -33.55 -23.10 3.11
N PHE A 27 -32.55 -23.42 2.28
CA PHE A 27 -31.77 -22.43 1.52
C PHE A 27 -32.48 -21.94 0.24
N ALA A 28 -33.22 -22.80 -0.45
CA ALA A 28 -33.94 -22.41 -1.66
C ALA A 28 -35.13 -21.46 -1.39
N ALA A 29 -35.78 -21.56 -0.22
CA ALA A 29 -36.92 -20.71 0.13
C ALA A 29 -36.53 -19.34 0.71
N SER A 30 -35.31 -19.19 1.25
CA SER A 30 -34.82 -17.90 1.78
C SER A 30 -34.16 -17.02 0.70
N LEU A 31 -33.69 -17.61 -0.40
CA LEU A 31 -33.15 -16.88 -1.55
C LEU A 31 -34.22 -16.25 -2.46
N LEU A 32 -35.43 -16.82 -2.50
CA LEU A 32 -36.54 -16.30 -3.31
C LEU A 32 -37.31 -15.13 -2.66
N PHE A 33 -37.11 -14.87 -1.36
CA PHE A 33 -37.76 -13.75 -0.65
C PHE A 33 -36.84 -12.56 -0.33
N ALA A 34 -35.52 -12.67 -0.60
CA ALA A 34 -34.56 -11.58 -0.39
C ALA A 34 -34.27 -10.76 -1.66
N GLN A 35 -34.79 -11.17 -2.81
CA GLN A 35 -34.44 -10.59 -4.11
C GLN A 35 -35.20 -9.30 -4.46
N GLU A 36 -36.19 -8.88 -3.65
CA GLU A 36 -37.07 -7.75 -4.00
C GLU A 36 -36.97 -6.50 -3.09
N SER A 37 -36.06 -6.41 -2.12
CA SER A 37 -36.08 -5.26 -1.17
C SER A 37 -34.76 -4.50 -0.90
N GLY A 38 -33.62 -4.89 -1.46
CA GLY A 38 -32.33 -4.22 -1.25
C GLY A 38 -31.79 -3.51 -2.50
N GLY A 39 -31.16 -2.34 -2.32
CA GLY A 39 -30.46 -1.61 -3.39
C GLY A 39 -29.16 -2.31 -3.83
N LEU A 40 -28.47 -1.78 -4.86
CA LEU A 40 -27.18 -2.31 -5.32
C LEU A 40 -26.15 -2.49 -4.17
N PRO A 41 -25.99 -1.55 -3.21
CA PRO A 41 -25.09 -1.72 -2.06
C PRO A 41 -25.41 -2.96 -1.21
N ASP A 42 -26.70 -3.20 -0.90
CA ASP A 42 -27.12 -4.31 -0.05
C ASP A 42 -26.82 -5.66 -0.70
N ARG A 43 -27.03 -5.75 -2.02
CA ARG A 43 -26.74 -6.96 -2.81
C ARG A 43 -25.24 -7.24 -2.85
N ILE A 44 -24.41 -6.21 -3.03
CA ILE A 44 -22.94 -6.34 -3.00
C ILE A 44 -22.49 -6.77 -1.61
N GLN A 45 -23.00 -6.14 -0.55
CA GLN A 45 -22.65 -6.48 0.83
C GLN A 45 -23.05 -7.92 1.17
N ALA A 46 -24.20 -8.40 0.71
CA ALA A 46 -24.64 -9.78 0.92
C ALA A 46 -23.69 -10.81 0.27
N ILE A 47 -23.11 -10.49 -0.89
CA ILE A 47 -22.11 -11.34 -1.54
C ILE A 47 -20.81 -11.32 -0.74
N MET A 48 -20.34 -10.15 -0.33
CA MET A 48 -19.10 -9.99 0.44
C MET A 48 -19.15 -10.62 1.83
N ASN A 49 -20.35 -10.75 2.42
CA ASN A 49 -20.53 -11.34 3.75
C ASN A 49 -20.52 -12.88 3.75
N ARG A 50 -20.37 -13.54 2.59
CA ARG A 50 -20.30 -15.01 2.57
C ARG A 50 -19.03 -15.51 3.28
N PRO A 51 -19.09 -16.65 4.00
CA PRO A 51 -17.98 -17.11 4.85
C PRO A 51 -16.63 -17.23 4.14
N GLU A 52 -16.62 -17.64 2.87
CA GLU A 52 -15.42 -17.76 2.04
C GLU A 52 -14.67 -16.42 1.83
N PHE A 53 -15.36 -15.29 2.02
CA PHE A 53 -14.81 -13.95 1.83
C PHE A 53 -14.45 -13.23 3.13
N ALA A 54 -14.56 -13.89 4.30
CA ALA A 54 -14.39 -13.27 5.62
C ALA A 54 -13.03 -12.56 5.84
N HIS A 55 -11.99 -12.95 5.10
CA HIS A 55 -10.63 -12.38 5.18
C HIS A 55 -10.17 -11.73 3.87
N SER A 56 -11.07 -11.60 2.90
CA SER A 56 -10.77 -11.07 1.59
C SER A 56 -10.76 -9.54 1.58
N ALA A 57 -10.11 -8.96 0.58
CA ALA A 57 -10.20 -7.54 0.26
C ALA A 57 -11.02 -7.35 -1.02
N PHE A 58 -11.98 -6.43 -0.99
CA PHE A 58 -12.72 -6.01 -2.18
C PHE A 58 -12.36 -4.59 -2.58
N GLY A 59 -12.30 -4.33 -3.88
CA GLY A 59 -12.21 -3.01 -4.51
C GLY A 59 -13.19 -2.97 -5.67
N ILE A 60 -14.17 -2.08 -5.62
CA ILE A 60 -15.31 -2.06 -6.55
C ILE A 60 -15.60 -0.62 -6.97
N GLU A 61 -15.74 -0.41 -8.26
CA GLU A 61 -16.31 0.83 -8.80
C GLU A 61 -17.20 0.55 -10.02
N PHE A 62 -18.35 1.23 -10.06
CA PHE A 62 -19.22 1.35 -11.23
C PHE A 62 -19.36 2.84 -11.57
N TYR A 63 -19.19 3.19 -12.83
CA TYR A 63 -19.24 4.55 -13.35
C TYR A 63 -20.14 4.65 -14.55
N SER A 64 -21.08 5.59 -14.51
CA SER A 64 -21.98 5.86 -15.62
C SER A 64 -21.28 6.68 -16.68
N LEU A 65 -21.19 6.13 -17.88
CA LEU A 65 -20.69 6.82 -19.07
C LEU A 65 -21.72 7.84 -19.60
N ASP A 66 -23.02 7.59 -19.39
CA ASP A 66 -24.09 8.48 -19.80
C ASP A 66 -24.14 9.76 -18.95
N ARG A 67 -23.81 9.63 -17.66
CA ARG A 67 -23.86 10.73 -16.68
C ARG A 67 -22.50 11.31 -16.35
N ASP A 68 -21.43 10.70 -16.87
CA ASP A 68 -20.04 11.00 -16.55
C ASP A 68 -19.77 11.10 -15.03
N LYS A 69 -20.28 10.12 -14.26
CA LYS A 69 -20.09 10.07 -12.79
C LYS A 69 -20.12 8.65 -12.23
N PRO A 70 -19.44 8.38 -11.10
CA PRO A 70 -19.58 7.11 -10.37
C PRO A 70 -21.04 6.89 -9.95
N VAL A 71 -21.51 5.64 -10.05
CA VAL A 71 -22.81 5.21 -9.54
C VAL A 71 -22.69 4.29 -8.32
N TYR A 72 -21.50 3.70 -8.08
CA TYR A 72 -21.18 2.96 -6.87
C TYR A 72 -19.65 2.87 -6.68
N ARG A 73 -19.18 2.98 -5.43
CA ARG A 73 -17.76 2.87 -5.04
C ARG A 73 -17.60 2.14 -3.72
N LEU A 74 -16.56 1.31 -3.63
CA LEU A 74 -16.15 0.65 -2.40
C LEU A 74 -14.66 0.31 -2.46
N ASN A 75 -13.86 0.91 -1.58
CA ASN A 75 -12.39 0.75 -1.55
C ASN A 75 -11.74 0.98 -2.92
N GLU A 76 -12.33 1.86 -3.73
CA GLU A 76 -11.98 2.08 -5.13
C GLU A 76 -10.55 2.57 -5.32
N ASN A 77 -10.00 3.25 -4.30
CA ASN A 77 -8.63 3.76 -4.24
C ASN A 77 -7.62 2.80 -3.61
N ARG A 78 -8.03 1.57 -3.25
CA ARG A 78 -7.11 0.56 -2.71
C ARG A 78 -6.40 -0.15 -3.86
N LEU A 79 -5.07 -0.29 -3.77
CA LEU A 79 -4.32 -1.11 -4.72
C LEU A 79 -4.73 -2.58 -4.58
N MET A 80 -5.16 -3.18 -5.69
CA MET A 80 -5.61 -4.55 -5.79
C MET A 80 -4.71 -5.32 -6.75
N VAL A 81 -4.51 -6.62 -6.51
CA VAL A 81 -3.87 -7.52 -7.47
C VAL A 81 -4.87 -7.79 -8.61
N PRO A 82 -4.58 -7.33 -9.85
CA PRO A 82 -5.56 -7.26 -10.93
C PRO A 82 -5.61 -8.52 -11.79
N GLY A 83 -4.55 -9.34 -11.76
CA GLY A 83 -4.29 -10.41 -12.73
C GLY A 83 -4.41 -9.91 -14.18
N SER A 84 -4.96 -10.76 -15.05
CA SER A 84 -5.15 -10.46 -16.49
C SER A 84 -6.07 -9.29 -16.84
N THR A 85 -6.68 -8.58 -15.87
CA THR A 85 -7.32 -7.28 -16.20
C THR A 85 -6.28 -6.23 -16.63
N THR A 86 -5.01 -6.43 -16.30
CA THR A 86 -3.85 -5.65 -16.81
C THR A 86 -3.83 -5.55 -18.34
N LYS A 87 -4.26 -6.60 -19.05
CA LYS A 87 -4.30 -6.61 -20.53
C LYS A 87 -5.21 -5.53 -21.12
N LEU A 88 -6.14 -4.98 -20.34
CA LEU A 88 -6.94 -3.83 -20.77
C LEU A 88 -6.06 -2.64 -21.15
N PHE A 89 -4.97 -2.40 -20.42
CA PHE A 89 -4.04 -1.30 -20.65
C PHE A 89 -3.12 -1.60 -21.83
N THR A 90 -2.46 -2.78 -21.80
CA THR A 90 -1.54 -3.20 -22.85
C THR A 90 -2.19 -3.25 -24.22
N GLU A 91 -3.33 -3.95 -24.33
CA GLU A 91 -4.01 -4.14 -25.61
C GLU A 91 -4.70 -2.85 -26.09
N GLY A 92 -5.24 -2.04 -25.19
CA GLY A 92 -5.79 -0.74 -25.58
C GLY A 92 -4.72 0.21 -26.08
N THR A 93 -3.54 0.20 -25.48
CA THR A 93 -2.38 1.00 -25.94
C THR A 93 -1.87 0.52 -27.29
N VAL A 94 -1.68 -0.80 -27.46
CA VAL A 94 -1.27 -1.42 -28.73
C VAL A 94 -2.26 -1.04 -29.85
N LEU A 95 -3.56 -1.16 -29.58
CA LEU A 95 -4.61 -0.83 -30.52
C LEU A 95 -4.61 0.65 -30.93
N GLU A 96 -4.43 1.57 -29.97
CA GLU A 96 -4.45 3.01 -30.26
C GLU A 96 -3.17 3.52 -30.94
N LEU A 97 -2.01 2.98 -30.57
CA LEU A 97 -0.74 3.46 -31.12
C LEU A 97 -0.40 2.86 -32.49
N LEU A 98 -0.75 1.60 -32.75
CA LEU A 98 -0.57 0.98 -34.07
C LEU A 98 -1.78 1.20 -35.00
N GLY A 99 -2.98 1.28 -34.43
CA GLY A 99 -4.25 1.40 -35.15
C GLY A 99 -4.93 0.06 -35.41
N GLU A 100 -6.26 0.04 -35.34
CA GLU A 100 -7.07 -1.20 -35.45
C GLU A 100 -6.94 -1.96 -36.78
N ASP A 101 -6.60 -1.25 -37.87
CA ASP A 101 -6.37 -1.80 -39.21
C ASP A 101 -4.92 -2.17 -39.48
N TYR A 102 -4.02 -1.98 -38.50
CA TYR A 102 -2.63 -2.41 -38.64
C TYR A 102 -2.55 -3.90 -38.96
N ARG A 103 -1.63 -4.28 -39.85
CA ARG A 103 -1.39 -5.66 -40.25
C ARG A 103 0.09 -5.94 -40.24
N PHE A 104 0.46 -7.09 -39.70
CA PHE A 104 1.83 -7.59 -39.77
C PHE A 104 2.11 -8.15 -41.16
N HIS A 105 3.32 -7.93 -41.63
CA HIS A 105 3.80 -8.40 -42.93
C HIS A 105 4.96 -9.38 -42.72
N THR A 106 4.63 -10.66 -42.59
CA THR A 106 5.63 -11.72 -42.45
C THR A 106 6.13 -12.11 -43.84
N ARG A 107 7.35 -11.69 -44.16
CA ARG A 107 7.95 -11.83 -45.50
C ARG A 107 9.04 -12.90 -45.52
N VAL A 108 9.16 -13.57 -46.66
CA VAL A 108 10.21 -14.54 -46.93
C VAL A 108 11.05 -14.09 -48.10
N TYR A 109 12.35 -13.91 -47.86
CA TYR A 109 13.33 -13.51 -48.87
C TYR A 109 14.26 -14.67 -49.24
N ARG A 110 14.92 -14.56 -50.39
CA ARG A 110 16.07 -15.40 -50.74
C ARG A 110 17.39 -14.64 -50.61
N THR A 111 18.45 -15.35 -50.26
CA THR A 111 19.83 -14.92 -50.53
C THR A 111 20.34 -15.64 -51.78
N GLY A 112 21.15 -14.98 -52.59
CA GLY A 112 21.71 -15.59 -53.81
C GLY A 112 20.71 -15.83 -54.94
N ALA A 113 21.20 -16.26 -56.11
CA ALA A 113 20.42 -16.35 -57.35
C ALA A 113 19.66 -17.68 -57.51
N ILE A 114 18.54 -17.65 -58.25
CA ILE A 114 17.84 -18.86 -58.69
C ILE A 114 18.34 -19.27 -60.08
N LYS A 115 18.90 -20.47 -60.21
CA LYS A 115 19.40 -21.02 -61.48
C LYS A 115 18.76 -22.39 -61.75
N ASN A 116 18.04 -22.51 -62.86
CA ASN A 116 17.37 -23.76 -63.26
C ASN A 116 16.52 -24.39 -62.13
N GLY A 117 15.76 -23.55 -61.41
CA GLY A 117 14.95 -23.98 -60.26
C GLY A 117 15.73 -24.35 -58.99
N THR A 118 17.04 -24.11 -58.94
CA THR A 118 17.86 -24.23 -57.72
C THR A 118 18.16 -22.85 -57.14
N LEU A 119 17.84 -22.62 -55.87
CA LEU A 119 18.30 -21.45 -55.13
C LEU A 119 19.74 -21.68 -54.62
N GLU A 120 20.67 -20.84 -55.08
CA GLU A 120 22.09 -20.84 -54.70
C GLU A 120 22.33 -19.97 -53.44
N GLY A 121 21.53 -20.18 -52.40
CA GLY A 121 21.60 -19.48 -51.12
C GLY A 121 20.49 -19.92 -50.17
N ASP A 122 20.18 -19.08 -49.18
CA ASP A 122 19.25 -19.34 -48.07
C ASP A 122 17.85 -18.78 -48.33
N ILE A 123 16.87 -19.32 -47.62
CA ILE A 123 15.53 -18.76 -47.45
C ILE A 123 15.52 -18.06 -46.09
N VAL A 124 15.06 -16.81 -46.04
CA VAL A 124 15.03 -15.99 -44.82
C VAL A 124 13.59 -15.62 -44.50
N LEU A 125 13.04 -16.17 -43.43
CA LEU A 125 11.75 -15.79 -42.85
C LEU A 125 11.96 -14.61 -41.89
N VAL A 126 11.39 -13.45 -42.20
CA VAL A 126 11.53 -12.26 -41.36
C VAL A 126 10.43 -12.26 -40.31
N ALA A 127 10.83 -12.33 -39.04
CA ALA A 127 9.94 -12.32 -37.88
C ALA A 127 9.37 -10.90 -37.69
N SER A 128 8.16 -10.69 -38.17
CA SER A 128 7.55 -9.36 -38.23
C SER A 128 6.79 -8.95 -36.96
N GLY A 129 6.76 -9.82 -35.94
CA GLY A 129 5.98 -9.61 -34.71
C GLY A 129 4.55 -10.15 -34.79
N ASP A 130 4.16 -10.80 -35.89
CA ASP A 130 2.84 -11.42 -36.07
C ASP A 130 2.61 -12.57 -35.06
N PRO A 131 1.66 -12.44 -34.13
CA PRO A 131 1.38 -13.49 -33.16
C PRO A 131 0.56 -14.66 -33.75
N ASN A 132 0.04 -14.53 -34.98
CA ASN A 132 -0.96 -15.44 -35.54
C ASN A 132 -0.48 -16.25 -36.76
N LEU A 133 0.77 -16.71 -36.79
CA LEU A 133 1.15 -17.81 -37.70
C LEU A 133 0.61 -19.14 -37.15
N SER A 134 -0.72 -19.23 -37.07
CA SER A 134 -1.46 -20.28 -36.37
C SER A 134 -2.66 -20.73 -37.19
N GLY A 135 -3.38 -21.74 -36.68
CA GLY A 135 -4.63 -22.21 -37.29
C GLY A 135 -5.87 -21.38 -36.91
N ARG A 136 -5.69 -20.25 -36.22
CA ARG A 136 -6.79 -19.34 -35.82
C ARG A 136 -7.43 -18.62 -37.01
N ILE A 137 -6.69 -18.41 -38.10
CA ILE A 137 -7.16 -17.62 -39.24
C ILE A 137 -8.30 -18.37 -39.96
N GLN A 138 -9.47 -17.74 -39.97
CA GLN A 138 -10.65 -18.24 -40.66
C GLN A 138 -10.70 -17.76 -42.11
N SER A 139 -11.54 -18.42 -42.92
CA SER A 139 -11.69 -18.09 -44.35
C SER A 139 -12.28 -16.71 -44.61
N ASP A 140 -12.97 -16.11 -43.65
CA ASP A 140 -13.52 -14.75 -43.72
C ASP A 140 -12.52 -13.67 -43.25
N GLY A 141 -11.30 -14.08 -42.87
CA GLY A 141 -10.24 -13.18 -42.40
C GLY A 141 -10.35 -12.78 -40.93
N THR A 142 -11.24 -13.40 -40.16
CA THR A 142 -11.31 -13.26 -38.70
C THR A 142 -10.42 -14.27 -37.98
N LEU A 143 -10.17 -14.05 -36.69
CA LEU A 143 -9.50 -15.03 -35.83
C LEU A 143 -10.52 -15.83 -35.00
N GLY A 144 -10.43 -17.15 -35.10
CA GLY A 144 -11.16 -18.10 -34.25
C GLY A 144 -10.53 -18.24 -32.87
N PHE A 145 -11.38 -18.53 -31.88
CA PHE A 145 -10.99 -18.80 -30.51
C PHE A 145 -12.00 -19.75 -29.84
N GLU A 146 -11.55 -20.48 -28.82
CA GLU A 146 -12.40 -21.27 -27.91
C GLU A 146 -12.52 -20.55 -26.57
N ASN A 147 -13.41 -21.01 -25.67
CA ASN A 147 -13.57 -20.35 -24.36
C ASN A 147 -12.35 -20.45 -23.45
N MET A 148 -11.51 -21.46 -23.65
CA MET A 148 -10.20 -21.63 -23.02
C MET A 148 -9.16 -21.80 -24.12
N ASP A 149 -8.07 -21.06 -24.02
CA ASP A 149 -7.03 -21.09 -25.03
C ASP A 149 -6.22 -22.38 -24.97
N HIS A 150 -5.89 -22.92 -26.14
CA HIS A 150 -5.12 -24.16 -26.25
C HIS A 150 -3.76 -24.08 -25.53
N SER A 151 -3.15 -22.89 -25.44
CA SER A 151 -1.85 -22.69 -24.79
C SER A 151 -1.85 -22.95 -23.29
N TYR A 152 -3.01 -22.93 -22.62
CA TYR A 152 -3.13 -23.27 -21.20
C TYR A 152 -3.29 -24.77 -20.96
N GLY A 153 -3.59 -25.56 -22.01
CA GLY A 153 -3.98 -26.96 -21.86
C GLY A 153 -5.28 -27.13 -21.06
N GLY A 154 -5.54 -28.33 -20.57
CA GLY A 154 -6.72 -28.68 -19.77
C GLY A 154 -7.84 -29.38 -20.56
N PRO A 155 -8.90 -29.81 -19.85
CA PRO A 155 -9.98 -30.63 -20.41
C PRO A 155 -10.89 -29.90 -21.40
N ASP A 156 -11.03 -28.58 -21.27
CA ASP A 156 -11.87 -27.76 -22.16
C ASP A 156 -11.10 -27.14 -23.34
N SER A 157 -9.77 -27.34 -23.39
CA SER A 157 -8.89 -26.75 -24.40
C SER A 157 -8.87 -27.60 -25.67
N LYS A 158 -8.91 -26.92 -26.82
CA LYS A 158 -8.93 -27.55 -28.15
C LYS A 158 -8.08 -26.77 -29.13
N GLY A 159 -7.41 -27.50 -30.04
CA GLY A 159 -6.63 -26.89 -31.11
C GLY A 159 -7.55 -26.20 -32.11
N LEU A 160 -7.06 -25.09 -32.67
CA LEU A 160 -7.78 -24.26 -33.63
C LEU A 160 -7.21 -24.51 -35.03
N GLY A 161 -7.98 -25.18 -35.89
CA GLY A 161 -7.61 -25.39 -37.30
C GLY A 161 -6.30 -26.17 -37.51
N ASP A 162 -5.63 -25.89 -38.63
CA ASP A 162 -4.29 -26.43 -38.93
C ASP A 162 -3.23 -25.49 -38.31
N PRO A 163 -2.47 -25.92 -37.29
CA PRO A 163 -1.51 -25.06 -36.59
C PRO A 163 -0.38 -24.54 -37.50
N LEU A 164 -0.19 -25.14 -38.69
CA LEU A 164 0.80 -24.72 -39.67
C LEU A 164 0.18 -24.09 -40.93
N LEU A 165 -1.09 -23.65 -40.87
CA LEU A 165 -1.82 -23.08 -42.01
C LEU A 165 -0.99 -22.02 -42.75
N VAL A 166 -0.52 -20.99 -42.04
CA VAL A 166 0.24 -19.89 -42.63
C VAL A 166 1.62 -20.34 -43.13
N VAL A 167 2.29 -21.20 -42.38
CA VAL A 167 3.61 -21.74 -42.77
C VAL A 167 3.51 -22.54 -44.07
N LYS A 168 2.46 -23.36 -44.23
CA LYS A 168 2.19 -24.12 -45.45
C LYS A 168 1.81 -23.23 -46.62
N GLU A 169 1.12 -22.12 -46.37
CA GLU A 169 0.83 -21.10 -47.39
C GLU A 169 2.11 -20.45 -47.92
N LEU A 170 2.99 -19.99 -47.02
CA LEU A 170 4.30 -19.43 -47.38
C LEU A 170 5.13 -20.43 -48.19
N ALA A 171 5.19 -21.69 -47.76
CA ALA A 171 5.87 -22.75 -48.50
C ALA A 171 5.28 -22.97 -49.91
N GLN A 172 3.96 -22.91 -50.05
CA GLN A 172 3.27 -23.02 -51.34
C GLN A 172 3.61 -21.84 -52.26
N GLN A 173 3.61 -20.61 -51.75
CA GLN A 173 4.00 -19.42 -52.50
C GLN A 173 5.46 -19.54 -53.01
N ILE A 174 6.38 -19.97 -52.15
CA ILE A 174 7.80 -20.20 -52.52
C ILE A 174 7.94 -21.25 -53.63
N ALA A 175 7.27 -22.40 -53.49
CA ALA A 175 7.30 -23.45 -54.51
C ALA A 175 6.76 -22.95 -55.87
N THR A 176 5.73 -22.10 -55.84
CA THR A 176 5.11 -21.50 -57.04
C THR A 176 6.06 -20.55 -57.78
N LYS A 177 7.10 -20.02 -57.12
CA LYS A 177 8.19 -19.25 -57.78
C LYS A 177 9.14 -20.12 -58.61
N GLY A 178 8.87 -21.43 -58.73
CA GLY A 178 9.66 -22.36 -59.53
C GLY A 178 10.93 -22.88 -58.85
N ILE A 179 11.07 -22.65 -57.55
CA ILE A 179 12.15 -23.21 -56.73
C ILE A 179 11.83 -24.68 -56.46
N LYS A 180 12.70 -25.57 -56.94
CA LYS A 180 12.62 -27.03 -56.76
C LYS A 180 13.69 -27.57 -55.81
N ARG A 181 14.76 -26.80 -55.59
CA ARG A 181 15.87 -27.16 -54.71
C ARG A 181 16.47 -25.91 -54.07
N VAL A 182 16.89 -26.01 -52.81
CA VAL A 182 17.62 -24.96 -52.09
C VAL A 182 18.95 -25.54 -51.62
N LYS A 183 20.06 -24.87 -51.92
CA LYS A 183 21.39 -25.29 -51.45
C LYS A 183 21.72 -24.79 -50.04
N GLY A 184 21.21 -23.61 -49.67
CA GLY A 184 21.30 -23.07 -48.32
C GLY A 184 20.25 -23.66 -47.40
N ARG A 185 19.87 -22.89 -46.38
CA ARG A 185 19.02 -23.28 -45.26
C ARG A 185 17.80 -22.36 -45.16
N VAL A 186 16.87 -22.70 -44.27
CA VAL A 186 15.88 -21.75 -43.77
C VAL A 186 16.50 -21.04 -42.56
N LEU A 187 16.49 -19.71 -42.58
CA LEU A 187 16.91 -18.81 -41.50
C LEU A 187 15.69 -18.03 -41.03
N VAL A 188 15.65 -17.69 -39.74
CA VAL A 188 14.63 -16.80 -39.18
C VAL A 188 15.33 -15.56 -38.66
N ASP A 189 14.95 -14.40 -39.17
CA ASP A 189 15.46 -13.12 -38.71
C ASP A 189 14.57 -12.58 -37.58
N VAL A 190 15.12 -12.56 -36.37
CA VAL A 190 14.47 -12.08 -35.14
C VAL A 190 14.92 -10.66 -34.73
N THR A 191 15.36 -9.83 -35.68
CA THR A 191 15.88 -8.48 -35.35
C THR A 191 14.86 -7.50 -34.82
N LEU A 192 13.56 -7.75 -35.00
CA LEU A 192 12.53 -6.82 -34.53
C LEU A 192 12.62 -6.60 -33.01
N PHE A 193 12.79 -7.68 -32.25
CA PHE A 193 13.12 -7.65 -30.81
C PHE A 193 13.70 -9.01 -30.38
N PRO A 194 14.53 -9.08 -29.31
CA PRO A 194 15.18 -10.32 -28.91
C PRO A 194 14.17 -11.38 -28.43
N GLU A 195 14.36 -12.63 -28.84
CA GLU A 195 13.68 -13.77 -28.21
C GLU A 195 14.41 -14.19 -26.92
N GLY A 196 13.67 -14.55 -25.86
CA GLY A 196 14.29 -15.12 -24.66
C GLY A 196 13.44 -15.13 -23.41
N ASP A 197 12.85 -13.99 -23.04
CA ASP A 197 12.03 -13.89 -21.82
C ASP A 197 10.80 -14.79 -21.93
N ARG A 198 10.37 -15.34 -20.79
CA ARG A 198 9.16 -16.17 -20.72
C ARG A 198 8.04 -15.38 -20.09
N GLU A 199 6.85 -15.44 -20.66
CA GLU A 199 5.69 -14.81 -20.03
C GLU A 199 5.22 -15.61 -18.80
N LEU A 200 4.62 -14.91 -17.83
CA LEU A 200 4.42 -15.37 -16.45
C LEU A 200 3.27 -16.36 -16.23
N GLY A 201 2.51 -16.78 -17.25
CA GLY A 201 1.38 -17.71 -17.10
C GLY A 201 1.54 -19.08 -17.78
N THR A 202 1.79 -19.14 -19.09
CA THR A 202 2.01 -20.41 -19.82
C THR A 202 3.50 -20.78 -19.92
N GLY A 203 4.40 -19.84 -19.59
CA GLY A 203 5.84 -20.04 -19.62
C GLY A 203 6.43 -20.12 -21.03
N VAL A 204 5.68 -19.72 -22.06
CA VAL A 204 6.16 -19.69 -23.44
C VAL A 204 7.15 -18.53 -23.65
N VAL A 205 8.08 -18.72 -24.60
CA VAL A 205 9.11 -17.72 -24.92
C VAL A 205 8.49 -16.59 -25.75
N ILE A 206 8.71 -15.36 -25.31
CA ILE A 206 8.40 -14.12 -26.03
C ILE A 206 9.39 -14.02 -27.20
N SER A 207 8.88 -13.92 -28.41
CA SER A 207 9.68 -13.90 -29.65
C SER A 207 8.93 -13.13 -30.75
N PRO A 208 9.63 -12.43 -31.67
CA PRO A 208 8.98 -11.77 -32.80
C PRO A 208 8.45 -12.76 -33.84
N ILE A 209 8.75 -14.06 -33.69
CA ILE A 209 8.18 -15.15 -34.47
C ILE A 209 7.32 -16.02 -33.55
N VAL A 210 6.03 -16.13 -33.88
CA VAL A 210 5.08 -16.94 -33.13
C VAL A 210 4.41 -17.91 -34.08
N VAL A 211 4.65 -19.21 -33.89
CA VAL A 211 3.97 -20.26 -34.65
C VAL A 211 3.11 -21.05 -33.68
N ASN A 212 1.80 -21.09 -33.95
CA ASN A 212 0.82 -21.77 -33.08
C ASN A 212 0.98 -21.38 -31.60
N ASP A 213 1.00 -20.08 -31.32
CA ASP A 213 1.15 -19.52 -29.96
C ASP A 213 2.43 -19.97 -29.23
N ASN A 214 3.45 -20.40 -29.98
CA ASN A 214 4.68 -21.01 -29.48
C ASN A 214 4.44 -22.25 -28.60
N VAL A 215 3.41 -23.03 -28.93
CA VAL A 215 3.12 -24.33 -28.32
C VAL A 215 2.95 -25.44 -29.34
N ILE A 216 3.18 -26.67 -28.88
CA ILE A 216 2.77 -27.90 -29.57
C ILE A 216 1.68 -28.56 -28.75
N ASP A 217 0.52 -28.78 -29.37
CA ASP A 217 -0.63 -29.39 -28.72
C ASP A 217 -0.39 -30.91 -28.57
N VAL A 218 -0.42 -31.39 -27.33
CA VAL A 218 -0.35 -32.81 -26.99
C VAL A 218 -1.70 -33.24 -26.40
N MET A 219 -2.55 -33.86 -27.22
CA MET A 219 -3.82 -34.42 -26.76
C MET A 219 -3.59 -35.80 -26.17
N ALA A 220 -3.88 -35.96 -24.89
CA ALA A 220 -3.61 -37.17 -24.13
C ALA A 220 -4.91 -37.87 -23.72
N GLY A 221 -5.11 -39.11 -24.16
CA GLY A 221 -6.31 -39.91 -23.85
C GLY A 221 -5.99 -41.18 -23.08
N PRO A 222 -6.80 -41.59 -22.08
CA PRO A 222 -6.56 -42.82 -21.34
C PRO A 222 -6.62 -44.06 -22.26
N GLY A 223 -5.77 -45.04 -21.96
CA GLY A 223 -5.79 -46.35 -22.60
C GLY A 223 -7.01 -47.18 -22.20
N GLY A 224 -7.19 -48.34 -22.84
CA GLY A 224 -8.40 -49.17 -22.68
C GLY A 224 -8.53 -49.88 -21.32
N LYS A 225 -7.52 -49.86 -20.45
CA LYS A 225 -7.52 -50.50 -19.12
C LYS A 225 -6.48 -49.86 -18.19
N GLU A 226 -6.63 -50.06 -16.88
CA GLU A 226 -5.62 -49.68 -15.89
C GLU A 226 -4.24 -50.28 -16.23
N GLY A 227 -3.19 -49.47 -16.11
CA GLY A 227 -1.81 -49.81 -16.47
C GLY A 227 -1.49 -49.78 -17.97
N ALA A 228 -2.47 -49.56 -18.85
CA ALA A 228 -2.20 -49.35 -20.28
C ALA A 228 -1.53 -47.99 -20.52
N PRO A 229 -0.67 -47.85 -21.54
CA PRO A 229 -0.10 -46.56 -21.88
C PRO A 229 -1.20 -45.58 -22.29
N VAL A 230 -1.03 -44.32 -21.93
CA VAL A 230 -1.83 -43.20 -22.45
C VAL A 230 -1.66 -43.11 -23.97
N THR A 231 -2.66 -42.65 -24.69
CA THR A 231 -2.57 -42.33 -26.13
C THR A 231 -2.20 -40.87 -26.30
N LEU A 232 -1.25 -40.56 -27.19
CA LEU A 232 -0.84 -39.18 -27.49
C LEU A 232 -1.12 -38.85 -28.96
N GLN A 233 -1.78 -37.72 -29.20
CA GLN A 233 -1.90 -37.10 -30.52
C GLN A 233 -1.19 -35.75 -30.48
N ILE A 234 -0.25 -35.55 -31.41
CA ILE A 234 0.65 -34.38 -31.43
C ILE A 234 0.28 -33.49 -32.62
N SER A 235 0.08 -32.19 -32.37
CA SER A 235 -0.25 -31.20 -33.40
C SER A 235 0.50 -29.88 -33.16
N PRO A 236 1.32 -29.40 -34.10
CA PRO A 236 1.72 -30.08 -35.33
C PRO A 236 2.66 -31.26 -35.07
N LYS A 237 2.62 -32.25 -35.96
CA LYS A 237 3.64 -33.29 -36.01
C LYS A 237 4.87 -32.73 -36.72
N THR A 238 6.01 -32.69 -36.05
CA THR A 238 7.25 -32.11 -36.56
C THR A 238 8.47 -32.89 -36.05
N ALA A 239 9.59 -32.82 -36.77
CA ALA A 239 10.88 -33.32 -36.32
C ALA A 239 11.52 -32.47 -35.21
N TYR A 240 10.99 -31.27 -34.94
CA TYR A 240 11.54 -30.38 -33.89
C TYR A 240 11.56 -31.06 -32.51
N VAL A 241 10.52 -31.83 -32.18
CA VAL A 241 10.42 -32.54 -30.90
C VAL A 241 9.86 -33.95 -31.08
N GLN A 242 10.47 -34.90 -30.37
CA GLN A 242 9.97 -36.27 -30.24
C GLN A 242 9.49 -36.51 -28.81
N PHE A 243 8.23 -36.90 -28.66
CA PHE A 243 7.68 -37.28 -27.36
C PHE A 243 7.88 -38.78 -27.08
N ILE A 244 8.49 -39.10 -25.94
CA ILE A 244 8.57 -40.46 -25.39
C ILE A 244 7.46 -40.62 -24.38
N ASN A 245 6.49 -41.48 -24.70
CA ASN A 245 5.34 -41.70 -23.83
C ASN A 245 5.64 -42.74 -22.74
N GLN A 246 5.67 -42.28 -21.50
CA GLN A 246 5.75 -43.09 -20.28
C GLN A 246 4.55 -42.85 -19.34
N ALA A 247 3.53 -42.12 -19.81
CA ALA A 247 2.30 -41.91 -19.05
C ALA A 247 1.42 -43.16 -19.11
N THR A 248 0.72 -43.43 -18.00
CA THR A 248 -0.08 -44.65 -17.81
C THR A 248 -1.52 -44.31 -17.47
N THR A 249 -2.41 -45.27 -17.72
CA THR A 249 -3.83 -45.14 -17.41
C THR A 249 -4.08 -45.61 -15.98
N GLY A 250 -4.59 -44.72 -15.14
CA GLY A 250 -4.91 -44.99 -13.74
C GLY A 250 -6.30 -45.58 -13.52
N LYS A 251 -6.62 -45.81 -12.25
CA LYS A 251 -7.99 -46.14 -11.83
C LYS A 251 -8.95 -44.99 -12.13
N ALA A 252 -10.23 -45.30 -12.34
CA ALA A 252 -11.24 -44.29 -12.69
C ALA A 252 -11.39 -43.15 -11.65
N ASP A 253 -11.05 -43.41 -10.38
CA ASP A 253 -11.10 -42.48 -9.25
C ASP A 253 -9.75 -41.82 -8.91
N SER A 254 -8.68 -42.15 -9.65
CA SER A 254 -7.37 -41.52 -9.47
C SER A 254 -7.35 -40.05 -9.95
N LYS A 255 -6.38 -39.26 -9.48
CA LYS A 255 -6.16 -37.89 -9.97
C LYS A 255 -5.47 -37.91 -11.34
N SER A 256 -5.85 -36.98 -12.22
CA SER A 256 -5.16 -36.74 -13.49
C SER A 256 -3.86 -36.00 -13.20
N ASP A 257 -2.72 -36.51 -13.70
CA ASP A 257 -1.47 -35.76 -13.79
C ASP A 257 -0.78 -36.03 -15.13
N PHE A 258 -0.20 -34.99 -15.72
CA PHE A 258 0.44 -35.07 -17.01
C PHE A 258 1.63 -34.09 -17.06
N ASN A 259 2.84 -34.63 -17.18
CA ASN A 259 4.06 -33.88 -16.94
C ASN A 259 5.13 -34.14 -18.02
N TYR A 260 5.90 -33.11 -18.34
CA TYR A 260 7.11 -33.20 -19.18
C TYR A 260 8.34 -33.26 -18.25
N THR A 261 8.87 -34.46 -17.98
CA THR A 261 9.82 -34.67 -16.85
C THR A 261 11.28 -34.88 -17.25
N ALA A 262 11.56 -35.17 -18.53
CA ALA A 262 12.93 -35.29 -19.01
C ALA A 262 13.03 -34.77 -20.44
N GLU A 263 13.52 -33.55 -20.57
CA GLU A 263 13.79 -32.91 -21.86
C GLU A 263 15.29 -32.95 -22.19
N LYS A 264 15.60 -33.45 -23.38
CA LYS A 264 16.96 -33.52 -23.92
C LYS A 264 17.04 -32.77 -25.24
N VAL A 265 18.00 -31.86 -25.36
CA VAL A 265 18.40 -31.28 -26.64
C VAL A 265 19.36 -32.24 -27.33
N ASN A 266 19.03 -32.68 -28.53
CA ASN A 266 19.85 -33.54 -29.36
C ASN A 266 20.98 -32.74 -30.02
N PRO A 267 22.07 -33.40 -30.47
CA PRO A 267 23.18 -32.71 -31.12
C PRO A 267 22.80 -31.89 -32.35
N ASP A 268 21.70 -32.27 -33.03
CA ASP A 268 21.15 -31.53 -34.15
C ASP A 268 20.24 -30.36 -33.73
N GLY A 269 20.01 -30.14 -32.44
CA GLY A 269 19.13 -29.10 -31.93
C GLY A 269 17.64 -29.49 -31.88
N THR A 270 17.26 -30.70 -32.33
CA THR A 270 15.92 -31.25 -32.05
C THR A 270 15.79 -31.63 -30.58
N ARG A 271 14.57 -31.89 -30.12
CA ARG A 271 14.30 -32.22 -28.71
C ARG A 271 13.70 -33.60 -28.56
N THR A 272 14.02 -34.26 -27.46
CA THR A 272 13.35 -35.48 -27.02
C THR A 272 12.78 -35.23 -25.64
N VAL A 273 11.46 -35.36 -25.50
CA VAL A 273 10.71 -35.01 -24.28
C VAL A 273 9.99 -36.24 -23.76
N THR A 274 10.30 -36.65 -22.54
CA THR A 274 9.57 -37.72 -21.88
C THR A 274 8.30 -37.18 -21.23
N VAL A 275 7.18 -37.79 -21.58
CA VAL A 275 5.86 -37.54 -21.01
C VAL A 275 5.59 -38.60 -19.95
N THR A 276 5.29 -38.18 -18.72
CA THR A 276 4.95 -39.06 -17.59
C THR A 276 3.67 -38.63 -16.94
N GLY A 277 3.02 -39.55 -16.22
CA GLY A 277 1.86 -39.25 -15.39
C GLY A 277 0.79 -40.32 -15.48
N ASN A 278 -0.40 -39.95 -15.02
CA ASN A 278 -1.55 -40.80 -14.80
C ASN A 278 -2.81 -40.14 -15.36
N LEU A 279 -3.43 -40.76 -16.38
CA LEU A 279 -4.78 -40.36 -16.82
C LEU A 279 -5.82 -41.38 -16.35
N PRO A 280 -6.87 -40.99 -15.61
CA PRO A 280 -7.83 -41.93 -15.05
C PRO A 280 -8.66 -42.64 -16.14
N LEU A 281 -8.87 -43.96 -15.97
CA LEU A 281 -9.68 -44.76 -16.89
C LEU A 281 -11.10 -44.18 -17.04
N GLY A 282 -11.56 -44.01 -18.28
CA GLY A 282 -12.91 -43.54 -18.60
C GLY A 282 -13.09 -42.02 -18.58
N LYS A 283 -12.03 -41.24 -18.31
CA LYS A 283 -12.03 -39.77 -18.49
C LYS A 283 -11.88 -39.40 -19.98
N PRO A 284 -12.38 -38.22 -20.40
CA PRO A 284 -12.12 -37.69 -21.74
C PRO A 284 -10.62 -37.47 -21.96
N ALA A 285 -10.22 -37.33 -23.23
CA ALA A 285 -8.88 -36.87 -23.54
C ALA A 285 -8.71 -35.40 -23.11
N GLU A 286 -7.53 -35.06 -22.62
CA GLU A 286 -7.19 -33.74 -22.11
C GLU A 286 -6.01 -33.17 -22.90
N MET A 287 -6.03 -31.86 -23.15
CA MET A 287 -4.94 -31.20 -23.85
C MET A 287 -3.82 -30.84 -22.87
N ALA A 288 -2.58 -31.07 -23.27
CA ALA A 288 -1.40 -30.53 -22.62
C ALA A 288 -0.58 -29.77 -23.66
N ALA A 289 -0.43 -28.47 -23.47
CA ALA A 289 0.41 -27.65 -24.33
C ALA A 289 1.88 -27.83 -23.96
N TYR A 290 2.73 -28.18 -24.93
CA TYR A 290 4.18 -28.18 -24.75
C TYR A 290 4.74 -26.81 -25.17
N PRO A 291 5.29 -26.00 -24.24
CA PRO A 291 5.84 -24.69 -24.57
C PRO A 291 7.15 -24.83 -25.36
N VAL A 292 7.20 -24.24 -26.56
CA VAL A 292 8.36 -24.30 -27.46
C VAL A 292 9.51 -23.47 -26.90
N PRO A 293 10.68 -24.06 -26.58
CA PRO A 293 11.78 -23.31 -25.95
C PRO A 293 12.61 -22.46 -26.91
N GLU A 294 12.60 -22.74 -28.22
CA GLU A 294 13.32 -21.96 -29.25
C GLU A 294 12.38 -21.69 -30.45
N PRO A 295 11.55 -20.62 -30.38
CA PRO A 295 10.56 -20.30 -31.42
C PRO A 295 11.16 -20.14 -32.82
N SER A 296 12.28 -19.44 -32.96
CA SER A 296 12.99 -19.27 -34.23
C SER A 296 13.39 -20.61 -34.88
N ARG A 297 13.92 -21.54 -34.09
CA ARG A 297 14.30 -22.89 -34.53
C ARG A 297 13.07 -23.73 -34.91
N PHE A 298 12.00 -23.63 -34.12
CA PHE A 298 10.75 -24.31 -34.41
C PHE A 298 10.18 -23.83 -35.76
N ALA A 299 10.05 -22.51 -35.97
CA ALA A 299 9.60 -21.92 -37.22
C ALA A 299 10.45 -22.33 -38.43
N ALA A 300 11.78 -22.32 -38.30
CA ALA A 300 12.68 -22.79 -39.36
C ALA A 300 12.45 -24.28 -39.70
N THR A 301 12.22 -25.11 -38.69
CA THR A 301 11.97 -26.55 -38.85
C THR A 301 10.67 -26.78 -39.61
N VAL A 302 9.57 -26.21 -39.14
CA VAL A 302 8.25 -26.45 -39.75
C VAL A 302 8.13 -25.83 -41.15
N LEU A 303 8.80 -24.72 -41.43
CA LEU A 303 8.86 -24.17 -42.80
C LEU A 303 9.68 -25.07 -43.73
N THR A 304 10.79 -25.64 -43.26
CA THR A 304 11.58 -26.62 -44.02
C THR A 304 10.76 -27.87 -44.34
N GLU A 305 9.98 -28.36 -43.39
CA GLU A 305 9.08 -29.50 -43.56
C GLU A 305 7.97 -29.17 -44.56
N ALA A 306 7.30 -28.02 -44.42
CA ALA A 306 6.27 -27.58 -45.36
C ALA A 306 6.81 -27.40 -46.79
N LEU A 307 8.03 -26.87 -46.97
CA LEU A 307 8.68 -26.77 -48.28
C LEU A 307 8.90 -28.15 -48.92
N ARG A 308 9.31 -29.14 -48.14
CA ARG A 308 9.48 -30.53 -48.61
C ARG A 308 8.15 -31.15 -49.02
N GLU A 309 7.08 -30.90 -48.26
CA GLU A 309 5.72 -31.33 -48.63
C GLU A 309 5.26 -30.72 -49.97
N LYS A 310 5.73 -29.51 -50.30
CA LYS A 310 5.50 -28.86 -51.60
C LYS A 310 6.50 -29.26 -52.70
N GLY A 311 7.34 -30.27 -52.46
CA GLY A 311 8.27 -30.82 -53.45
C GLY A 311 9.58 -30.03 -53.60
N VAL A 312 9.92 -29.14 -52.67
CA VAL A 312 11.20 -28.43 -52.66
C VAL A 312 12.25 -29.25 -51.90
N THR A 313 13.32 -29.65 -52.60
CA THR A 313 14.43 -30.36 -51.95
C THR A 313 15.31 -29.39 -51.16
N ILE A 314 15.32 -29.52 -49.85
CA ILE A 314 16.13 -28.71 -48.92
C ILE A 314 16.58 -29.56 -47.73
N SER A 315 17.79 -29.31 -47.22
CA SER A 315 18.33 -29.96 -46.03
C SER A 315 17.85 -29.27 -44.76
N LEU A 316 17.47 -30.05 -43.75
CA LEU A 316 17.20 -29.55 -42.40
C LEU A 316 18.55 -29.43 -41.70
N ALA A 317 19.03 -28.20 -41.51
CA ALA A 317 20.38 -27.90 -41.04
C ALA A 317 20.33 -27.12 -39.71
N LEU A 318 19.84 -27.78 -38.66
CA LEU A 318 19.56 -27.17 -37.37
C LEU A 318 20.82 -26.90 -36.53
N THR A 319 21.97 -27.51 -36.80
CA THR A 319 23.24 -27.25 -36.06
C THR A 319 23.90 -25.89 -36.33
N ALA A 320 23.27 -25.06 -37.15
CA ALA A 320 23.76 -23.75 -37.55
C ALA A 320 23.78 -22.74 -36.38
N ALA A 321 24.83 -21.90 -36.33
CA ALA A 321 24.78 -20.68 -35.52
C ALA A 321 23.62 -19.78 -35.98
N PRO A 322 23.03 -18.97 -35.06
CA PRO A 322 22.02 -17.98 -35.42
C PRO A 322 22.50 -17.08 -36.56
N PRO A 323 21.59 -16.67 -37.47
CA PRO A 323 21.97 -15.82 -38.60
C PRO A 323 22.47 -14.45 -38.14
N ASP A 324 23.47 -13.89 -38.82
CA ASP A 324 23.83 -12.47 -38.66
C ASP A 324 22.84 -11.61 -39.45
N SER A 325 21.79 -11.16 -38.78
CA SER A 325 20.72 -10.41 -39.43
C SER A 325 21.16 -9.10 -40.08
N LYS A 326 22.26 -8.48 -39.64
CA LYS A 326 22.79 -7.27 -40.31
C LYS A 326 23.28 -7.58 -41.72
N THR A 327 23.82 -8.77 -41.93
CA THR A 327 24.23 -9.22 -43.27
C THR A 327 23.03 -9.57 -44.14
N LEU A 328 21.97 -10.13 -43.55
CA LEU A 328 20.74 -10.52 -44.26
C LEU A 328 19.92 -9.32 -44.75
N ALA A 329 19.94 -8.20 -44.02
CA ALA A 329 19.17 -7.00 -44.37
C ALA A 329 19.47 -6.48 -45.79
N SER A 330 20.69 -6.69 -46.30
CA SER A 330 21.09 -6.28 -47.65
C SER A 330 20.35 -7.02 -48.78
N ASP A 331 19.75 -8.18 -48.48
CA ASP A 331 18.99 -9.00 -49.42
C ASP A 331 17.48 -8.72 -49.37
N TYR A 332 16.98 -7.87 -48.49
CA TYR A 332 15.55 -7.54 -48.33
C TYR A 332 15.06 -6.56 -49.41
N LYS A 333 15.09 -7.02 -50.66
CA LYS A 333 14.69 -6.25 -51.85
C LYS A 333 13.50 -6.88 -52.55
N PRO A 334 12.64 -6.11 -53.26
CA PRO A 334 11.47 -6.64 -53.96
C PRO A 334 11.78 -7.81 -54.90
N GLU A 335 12.92 -7.80 -55.59
CA GLU A 335 13.35 -8.87 -56.50
C GLU A 335 13.77 -10.17 -55.79
N ASN A 336 14.04 -10.12 -54.49
CA ASN A 336 14.40 -11.25 -53.65
C ASN A 336 13.22 -11.76 -52.81
N LEU A 337 12.05 -11.10 -52.85
CA LEU A 337 10.85 -11.53 -52.14
C LEU A 337 10.29 -12.82 -52.76
N LEU A 338 10.17 -13.87 -51.96
CA LEU A 338 9.65 -15.17 -52.37
C LEU A 338 8.17 -15.35 -52.00
N ALA A 339 7.80 -14.96 -50.78
CA ALA A 339 6.45 -15.10 -50.24
C ALA A 339 6.16 -14.00 -49.21
N GLU A 340 4.88 -13.74 -48.98
CA GLU A 340 4.40 -12.80 -47.97
C GLU A 340 3.08 -13.30 -47.38
N HIS A 341 2.99 -13.24 -46.06
CA HIS A 341 1.75 -13.34 -45.32
C HIS A 341 1.42 -11.97 -44.75
N VAL A 342 0.16 -11.57 -44.91
CA VAL A 342 -0.39 -10.36 -44.30
C VAL A 342 -1.41 -10.80 -43.26
N SER A 343 -1.17 -10.47 -41.99
CA SER A 343 -2.04 -10.88 -40.90
C SER A 343 -3.46 -10.31 -41.06
N PRO A 344 -4.47 -10.90 -40.41
CA PRO A 344 -5.71 -10.19 -40.06
C PRO A 344 -5.43 -8.83 -39.40
N PRO A 345 -6.39 -7.88 -39.43
CA PRO A 345 -6.25 -6.60 -38.74
C PRO A 345 -5.96 -6.79 -37.25
N LEU A 346 -5.19 -5.88 -36.65
CA LEU A 346 -4.84 -5.91 -35.22
C LEU A 346 -6.05 -6.03 -34.29
N ARG A 347 -7.21 -5.45 -34.65
CA ARG A 347 -8.46 -5.64 -33.88
C ARG A 347 -8.87 -7.10 -33.68
N GLU A 348 -8.52 -7.99 -34.62
CA GLU A 348 -8.83 -9.41 -34.50
C GLU A 348 -7.90 -10.10 -33.51
N ASP A 349 -6.62 -9.71 -33.49
CA ASP A 349 -5.66 -10.21 -32.52
C ASP A 349 -6.01 -9.74 -31.10
N VAL A 350 -6.23 -8.43 -30.92
CA VAL A 350 -6.70 -7.86 -29.64
C VAL A 350 -7.98 -8.56 -29.16
N LYS A 351 -8.89 -8.89 -30.08
CA LYS A 351 -10.10 -9.66 -29.74
C LYS A 351 -9.75 -11.05 -29.25
N ALA A 352 -8.94 -11.82 -29.96
CA ALA A 352 -8.51 -13.15 -29.51
C ALA A 352 -7.82 -13.06 -28.14
N THR A 353 -6.86 -12.14 -27.99
CA THR A 353 -6.11 -11.87 -26.76
C THR A 353 -7.02 -11.59 -25.56
N LEU A 354 -7.98 -10.68 -25.70
CA LEU A 354 -8.87 -10.31 -24.61
C LEU A 354 -9.92 -11.40 -24.30
N LYS A 355 -10.48 -12.06 -25.33
CA LYS A 355 -11.50 -13.13 -25.18
C LYS A 355 -10.99 -14.32 -24.39
N VAL A 356 -9.82 -14.83 -24.75
CA VAL A 356 -9.25 -16.05 -24.17
C VAL A 356 -8.15 -15.76 -23.15
N SER A 357 -7.87 -14.48 -22.93
CA SER A 357 -6.82 -13.99 -22.04
C SER A 357 -5.39 -14.35 -22.47
N GLN A 358 -5.12 -14.49 -23.76
CA GLN A 358 -3.82 -14.93 -24.30
C GLN A 358 -2.66 -14.08 -23.71
N ASN A 359 -1.77 -14.72 -22.94
CA ASN A 359 -0.67 -14.03 -22.26
C ASN A 359 0.52 -13.66 -23.15
N LEU A 360 0.94 -14.53 -24.06
CA LEU A 360 2.05 -14.29 -24.98
C LEU A 360 1.77 -13.06 -25.84
N HIS A 361 0.57 -12.97 -26.42
CA HIS A 361 0.18 -11.85 -27.28
C HIS A 361 0.27 -10.53 -26.50
N ALA A 362 -0.30 -10.49 -25.30
CA ALA A 362 -0.22 -9.32 -24.43
C ALA A 362 1.21 -9.00 -23.98
N SER A 363 2.02 -10.02 -23.66
CA SER A 363 3.42 -9.81 -23.25
C SER A 363 4.31 -9.33 -24.40
N MET A 364 3.93 -9.59 -25.65
CA MET A 364 4.59 -9.01 -26.82
C MET A 364 4.26 -7.52 -27.00
N GLY A 365 3.15 -7.02 -26.45
CA GLY A 365 2.69 -5.64 -26.61
C GLY A 365 3.78 -4.58 -26.38
N PRO A 366 4.46 -4.55 -25.22
CA PRO A 366 5.55 -3.61 -24.96
C PRO A 366 6.71 -3.75 -25.96
N PHE A 367 7.09 -4.98 -26.34
CA PHE A 367 8.14 -5.20 -27.34
C PHE A 367 7.75 -4.67 -28.73
N LEU A 368 6.50 -4.93 -29.15
CA LEU A 368 5.95 -4.45 -30.41
C LEU A 368 5.89 -2.93 -30.45
N LEU A 369 5.41 -2.28 -29.39
CA LEU A 369 5.38 -0.83 -29.30
C LEU A 369 6.79 -0.23 -29.34
N GLY A 370 7.72 -0.76 -28.53
CA GLY A 370 9.10 -0.29 -28.51
C GLY A 370 9.80 -0.40 -29.87
N ALA A 371 9.56 -1.49 -30.60
CA ALA A 371 10.18 -1.74 -31.90
C ALA A 371 9.49 -0.97 -33.05
N LEU A 372 8.16 -1.03 -33.13
CA LEU A 372 7.39 -0.52 -34.27
C LEU A 372 7.04 0.96 -34.16
N VAL A 373 6.83 1.46 -32.95
CA VAL A 373 6.50 2.88 -32.69
C VAL A 373 7.71 3.61 -32.13
N GLY A 374 8.39 3.02 -31.14
CA GLY A 374 9.56 3.60 -30.51
C GLY A 374 10.84 3.52 -31.33
N HIS A 375 10.87 2.64 -32.35
CA HIS A 375 12.03 2.37 -33.22
C HIS A 375 13.33 2.08 -32.43
N LYS A 376 13.22 1.33 -31.32
CA LYS A 376 14.36 0.97 -30.47
C LYS A 376 14.92 -0.41 -30.83
N ASP A 377 16.23 -0.56 -30.62
CA ASP A 377 16.98 -1.81 -30.79
C ASP A 377 17.54 -2.38 -29.46
N LYS A 378 17.40 -1.63 -28.36
CA LYS A 378 17.79 -1.99 -26.99
C LYS A 378 16.81 -1.40 -25.98
N GLY A 379 16.57 -2.11 -24.87
CA GLY A 379 15.57 -1.70 -23.86
C GLY A 379 14.18 -1.53 -24.49
N ILE A 380 13.84 -2.43 -25.41
CA ILE A 380 12.69 -2.30 -26.31
C ILE A 380 11.38 -2.38 -25.52
N ASP A 381 11.29 -3.35 -24.61
CA ASP A 381 10.20 -3.51 -23.66
C ASP A 381 9.97 -2.26 -22.82
N GLN A 382 11.02 -1.70 -22.23
CA GLN A 382 10.93 -0.46 -21.44
C GLN A 382 10.45 0.71 -22.32
N ALA A 383 10.93 0.82 -23.55
CA ALA A 383 10.45 1.85 -24.47
C ALA A 383 8.97 1.66 -24.83
N GLY A 384 8.48 0.42 -24.88
CA GLY A 384 7.06 0.11 -24.98
C GLY A 384 6.27 0.59 -23.77
N PHE A 385 6.77 0.33 -22.55
CA PHE A 385 6.16 0.84 -21.32
C PHE A 385 6.21 2.36 -21.22
N ASP A 386 7.24 3.01 -21.74
CA ASP A 386 7.33 4.47 -21.79
C ASP A 386 6.23 5.05 -22.70
N LEU A 387 5.95 4.40 -23.84
CA LEU A 387 4.86 4.76 -24.75
C LEU A 387 3.48 4.52 -24.12
N GLU A 388 3.31 3.39 -23.41
CA GLU A 388 2.10 3.10 -22.64
C GLU A 388 1.89 4.15 -21.55
N ARG A 389 2.93 4.47 -20.78
CA ARG A 389 2.90 5.53 -19.78
C ARG A 389 2.51 6.88 -20.39
N GLU A 390 3.04 7.23 -21.56
CA GLU A 390 2.68 8.47 -22.26
C GLU A 390 1.19 8.47 -22.67
N PHE A 391 0.70 7.36 -23.22
CA PHE A 391 -0.70 7.18 -23.59
C PHE A 391 -1.63 7.31 -22.38
N LEU A 392 -1.31 6.64 -21.27
CA LEU A 392 -2.07 6.72 -20.03
C LEU A 392 -2.00 8.11 -19.41
N SER A 393 -0.85 8.80 -19.45
CA SER A 393 -0.71 10.16 -18.91
C SER A 393 -1.63 11.17 -19.61
N LYS A 394 -1.87 11.01 -20.91
CA LYS A 394 -2.75 11.91 -21.70
C LYS A 394 -4.20 11.89 -21.25
N SER A 395 -4.61 10.85 -20.51
CA SER A 395 -5.97 10.70 -20.01
C SER A 395 -6.23 11.38 -18.65
N GLY A 396 -5.20 11.97 -18.02
CA GLY A 396 -5.31 12.59 -16.70
C GLY A 396 -5.39 11.58 -15.55
N LEU A 397 -5.06 10.31 -15.80
CA LEU A 397 -4.98 9.26 -14.78
C LEU A 397 -3.86 9.54 -13.77
N ASP A 398 -4.13 9.29 -12.49
CA ASP A 398 -3.10 9.25 -11.45
C ASP A 398 -2.29 7.96 -11.57
N LEU A 399 -1.11 8.06 -12.18
CA LEU A 399 -0.22 6.92 -12.38
C LEU A 399 0.36 6.36 -11.06
N THR A 400 0.22 7.04 -9.92
CA THR A 400 0.61 6.46 -8.62
C THR A 400 -0.38 5.41 -8.13
N ALA A 401 -1.57 5.35 -8.72
CA ALA A 401 -2.61 4.36 -8.46
C ALA A 401 -2.44 3.06 -9.29
N ALA A 402 -1.29 2.88 -9.95
CA ALA A 402 -0.99 1.79 -10.85
C ALA A 402 0.48 1.33 -10.74
N SER A 403 0.70 0.04 -10.90
CA SER A 403 2.02 -0.59 -11.04
C SER A 403 1.89 -1.79 -11.98
N GLN A 404 2.83 -1.94 -12.91
CA GLN A 404 2.81 -2.99 -13.92
C GLN A 404 4.26 -3.30 -14.33
N SER A 405 4.64 -4.58 -14.34
CA SER A 405 5.97 -5.00 -14.80
C SER A 405 5.97 -5.91 -16.02
N ASP A 406 4.81 -6.27 -16.54
CA ASP A 406 4.64 -7.12 -17.73
C ASP A 406 3.32 -6.77 -18.45
N GLY A 407 3.15 -7.26 -19.68
CA GLY A 407 1.94 -6.99 -20.47
C GLY A 407 0.72 -7.83 -20.10
N ALA A 408 0.91 -8.94 -19.38
CA ALA A 408 -0.12 -9.95 -19.12
C ALA A 408 -0.79 -9.83 -17.73
N GLY A 409 -0.15 -9.18 -16.76
CA GLY A 409 -0.63 -8.98 -15.39
C GLY A 409 -0.08 -9.97 -14.34
N GLY A 410 1.13 -10.50 -14.53
CA GLY A 410 1.77 -11.41 -13.57
C GLY A 410 2.33 -10.72 -12.33
N ASN A 411 2.76 -9.46 -12.44
CA ASN A 411 3.15 -8.61 -11.32
C ASN A 411 2.68 -7.17 -11.54
N ALA A 412 1.45 -6.90 -11.09
CA ALA A 412 0.78 -5.62 -11.27
C ALA A 412 -0.13 -5.30 -10.08
N PHE A 413 -0.42 -4.02 -9.89
CA PHE A 413 -1.35 -3.49 -8.89
C PHE A 413 -2.12 -2.32 -9.49
N PHE A 414 -3.44 -2.33 -9.44
CA PHE A 414 -4.26 -1.18 -9.84
C PHE A 414 -5.36 -0.94 -8.82
N THR A 415 -5.76 0.32 -8.68
CA THR A 415 -7.01 0.66 -7.98
C THR A 415 -8.22 0.47 -8.91
N ALA A 416 -9.41 0.29 -8.35
CA ALA A 416 -10.63 0.17 -9.17
C ALA A 416 -10.96 1.50 -9.88
N ASP A 417 -10.73 2.64 -9.22
CA ASP A 417 -10.90 3.98 -9.84
C ASP A 417 -9.96 4.12 -11.05
N PHE A 418 -8.67 3.81 -10.91
CA PHE A 418 -7.72 3.89 -12.02
C PHE A 418 -8.20 3.12 -13.26
N VAL A 419 -8.68 1.89 -13.06
CA VAL A 419 -9.16 1.03 -14.16
C VAL A 419 -10.45 1.60 -14.78
N VAL A 420 -11.38 2.08 -13.97
CA VAL A 420 -12.65 2.66 -14.46
C VAL A 420 -12.44 3.97 -15.20
N ARG A 421 -11.53 4.82 -14.71
CA ARG A 421 -11.12 6.06 -15.38
C ARG A 421 -10.45 5.74 -16.72
N TYR A 422 -9.60 4.73 -16.76
CA TYR A 422 -9.01 4.25 -18.00
C TYR A 422 -10.07 3.76 -18.98
N LEU A 423 -11.04 2.95 -18.54
CA LEU A 423 -12.15 2.50 -19.38
C LEU A 423 -13.00 3.67 -19.89
N THR A 424 -13.23 4.68 -19.04
CA THR A 424 -13.94 5.91 -19.44
C THR A 424 -13.17 6.70 -20.50
N PHE A 425 -11.84 6.73 -20.39
CA PHE A 425 -10.96 7.31 -21.41
C PHE A 425 -10.97 6.49 -22.70
N MET A 426 -10.85 5.17 -22.59
CA MET A 426 -10.81 4.23 -23.71
C MET A 426 -12.13 4.25 -24.51
N ALA A 427 -13.27 4.43 -23.84
CA ALA A 427 -14.58 4.59 -24.49
C ALA A 427 -14.66 5.78 -25.45
N LYS A 428 -13.74 6.74 -25.37
CA LYS A 428 -13.67 7.94 -26.22
C LYS A 428 -12.61 7.85 -27.32
N GLN A 429 -11.82 6.76 -27.36
CA GLN A 429 -10.75 6.60 -28.34
C GLN A 429 -11.25 5.99 -29.65
N LYS A 430 -10.41 6.04 -30.70
CA LYS A 430 -10.79 5.61 -32.05
C LYS A 430 -11.03 4.09 -32.11
N GLY A 431 -10.22 3.31 -31.42
CA GLY A 431 -10.33 1.86 -31.32
C GLY A 431 -11.33 1.37 -30.27
N SER A 432 -12.15 2.26 -29.67
CA SER A 432 -13.09 1.90 -28.59
C SER A 432 -14.05 0.75 -28.95
N GLU A 433 -14.57 0.72 -30.19
CA GLU A 433 -15.47 -0.33 -30.64
C GLU A 433 -14.75 -1.68 -30.77
N ALA A 434 -13.56 -1.69 -31.39
CA ALA A 434 -12.72 -2.88 -31.50
C ALA A 434 -12.31 -3.41 -30.12
N PHE A 435 -11.89 -2.51 -29.22
CA PHE A 435 -11.55 -2.85 -27.83
C PHE A 435 -12.73 -3.49 -27.09
N ARG A 436 -13.91 -2.87 -27.14
CA ARG A 436 -15.12 -3.39 -26.49
C ARG A 436 -15.54 -4.75 -27.07
N ARG A 437 -15.47 -4.93 -28.39
CA ARG A 437 -15.74 -6.22 -29.06
C ARG A 437 -14.75 -7.31 -28.66
N GLY A 438 -13.53 -6.94 -28.28
CA GLY A 438 -12.53 -7.86 -27.77
C GLY A 438 -12.85 -8.44 -26.40
N LEU A 439 -13.66 -7.78 -25.59
CA LEU A 439 -13.93 -8.23 -24.22
C LEU A 439 -14.82 -9.48 -24.19
N PRO A 440 -14.53 -10.47 -23.32
CA PRO A 440 -15.43 -11.59 -23.04
C PRO A 440 -16.84 -11.12 -22.65
N ILE A 441 -17.84 -11.89 -23.07
CA ILE A 441 -19.25 -11.59 -22.78
C ILE A 441 -19.74 -12.56 -21.70
N LEU A 442 -20.25 -12.00 -20.60
CA LEU A 442 -20.78 -12.73 -19.46
C LEU A 442 -21.75 -13.84 -19.89
N GLY A 443 -21.46 -15.08 -19.51
CA GLY A 443 -22.31 -16.23 -19.80
C GLY A 443 -22.37 -16.67 -21.26
N ARG A 444 -21.55 -16.09 -22.15
CA ARG A 444 -21.60 -16.37 -23.60
C ARG A 444 -20.30 -16.91 -24.16
N ASP A 445 -19.19 -16.22 -23.93
CA ASP A 445 -17.94 -16.55 -24.59
C ASP A 445 -16.70 -16.25 -23.75
N GLY A 446 -15.57 -16.75 -24.23
CA GLY A 446 -14.26 -16.55 -23.63
C GLY A 446 -14.22 -17.02 -22.18
N THR A 447 -13.39 -16.33 -21.40
CA THR A 447 -13.20 -16.60 -19.97
C THR A 447 -14.43 -16.34 -19.09
N LEU A 448 -15.51 -15.80 -19.65
CA LEU A 448 -16.78 -15.56 -18.95
C LEU A 448 -17.92 -16.50 -19.34
N SER A 449 -17.70 -17.40 -20.30
CA SER A 449 -18.73 -18.33 -20.81
C SER A 449 -19.47 -19.12 -19.73
N LYS A 450 -18.79 -19.49 -18.64
CA LYS A 450 -19.37 -20.24 -17.50
C LYS A 450 -19.83 -19.38 -16.32
N ILE A 451 -19.54 -18.07 -16.32
CA ILE A 451 -19.87 -17.18 -15.20
C ILE A 451 -21.27 -16.61 -15.41
N GLN A 452 -22.14 -16.81 -14.41
CA GLN A 452 -23.51 -16.28 -14.41
C GLN A 452 -24.30 -16.55 -15.70
N SER A 453 -24.10 -17.71 -16.33
CA SER A 453 -24.66 -18.07 -17.65
C SER A 453 -26.18 -18.11 -17.71
N ASN A 454 -26.83 -18.33 -16.57
CA ASN A 454 -28.29 -18.33 -16.42
C ASN A 454 -28.86 -17.01 -15.86
N SER A 455 -28.01 -16.00 -15.62
CA SER A 455 -28.46 -14.70 -15.10
C SER A 455 -29.09 -13.85 -16.21
N THR A 456 -29.89 -12.87 -15.81
CA THR A 456 -30.45 -11.82 -16.69
C THR A 456 -29.37 -10.95 -17.34
N ALA A 457 -28.18 -10.87 -16.73
CA ALA A 457 -27.04 -10.12 -17.25
C ALA A 457 -26.23 -10.89 -18.32
N ALA A 458 -26.51 -12.18 -18.54
CA ALA A 458 -25.80 -13.00 -19.50
C ALA A 458 -25.99 -12.50 -20.94
N GLY A 459 -24.92 -12.03 -21.57
CA GLY A 459 -24.96 -11.38 -22.89
C GLY A 459 -24.84 -9.85 -22.86
N HIS A 460 -24.87 -9.22 -21.68
CA HIS A 460 -24.95 -7.76 -21.54
C HIS A 460 -23.75 -7.12 -20.83
N VAL A 461 -22.88 -7.94 -20.25
CA VAL A 461 -21.65 -7.50 -19.56
C VAL A 461 -20.44 -7.94 -20.38
N TYR A 462 -19.63 -6.98 -20.80
CA TYR A 462 -18.45 -7.12 -21.64
C TYR A 462 -17.22 -6.81 -20.80
N ALA A 463 -16.53 -7.81 -20.28
CA ALA A 463 -15.49 -7.57 -19.30
C ALA A 463 -14.33 -8.55 -19.38
N LYS A 464 -13.13 -8.02 -19.13
CA LYS A 464 -11.93 -8.82 -19.00
C LYS A 464 -11.86 -9.41 -17.60
N THR A 465 -11.55 -10.70 -17.52
CA THR A 465 -11.25 -11.38 -16.26
C THR A 465 -9.77 -11.28 -15.89
N GLY A 466 -9.48 -11.33 -14.60
CA GLY A 466 -8.15 -11.59 -14.04
C GLY A 466 -8.20 -12.69 -12.99
N THR A 467 -7.17 -13.52 -12.94
CA THR A 467 -6.93 -14.53 -11.90
C THR A 467 -5.44 -14.57 -11.61
N TYR A 468 -5.08 -14.62 -10.34
CA TYR A 468 -3.75 -14.92 -9.83
C TYR A 468 -3.92 -15.66 -8.52
N ASP A 469 -3.32 -16.84 -8.40
CA ASP A 469 -3.43 -17.68 -7.23
C ASP A 469 -2.10 -18.38 -6.94
N VAL A 470 -1.91 -18.72 -5.67
CA VAL A 470 -0.72 -19.41 -5.18
C VAL A 470 -1.14 -20.55 -4.29
N TYR A 471 -0.40 -21.66 -4.34
CA TYR A 471 -0.65 -22.77 -3.43
C TYR A 471 -0.22 -22.40 -2.00
N ASP A 472 -1.17 -22.44 -1.08
CA ASP A 472 -0.95 -22.24 0.34
C ASP A 472 -0.53 -23.57 0.98
N ALA A 473 0.78 -23.75 1.15
CA ALA A 473 1.33 -24.96 1.75
C ALA A 473 0.93 -25.17 3.22
N LEU A 474 0.60 -24.10 3.96
CA LEU A 474 0.21 -24.17 5.36
C LEU A 474 -1.19 -24.74 5.50
N ASN A 475 -2.15 -24.18 4.76
CA ASN A 475 -3.56 -24.57 4.84
C ASN A 475 -3.95 -25.64 3.81
N LYS A 476 -3.03 -26.02 2.91
CA LYS A 476 -3.25 -26.98 1.81
C LYS A 476 -4.43 -26.59 0.91
N ASN A 477 -4.57 -25.29 0.69
CA ASN A 477 -5.59 -24.66 -0.13
C ASN A 477 -4.95 -23.85 -1.26
N LEU A 478 -5.75 -23.38 -2.20
CA LEU A 478 -5.32 -22.35 -3.15
C LEU A 478 -5.69 -20.99 -2.56
N MET A 479 -4.72 -20.09 -2.49
CA MET A 479 -4.96 -18.70 -2.13
C MET A 479 -5.11 -17.89 -3.42
N VAL A 480 -6.33 -17.47 -3.72
CA VAL A 480 -6.61 -16.52 -4.80
C VAL A 480 -6.20 -15.13 -4.32
N THR A 481 -4.94 -14.78 -4.57
CA THR A 481 -4.37 -13.48 -4.22
C THR A 481 -4.90 -12.38 -5.15
N GLY A 482 -5.33 -12.74 -6.37
CA GLY A 482 -5.88 -11.85 -7.40
C GLY A 482 -7.12 -12.40 -8.10
N LYS A 483 -8.28 -11.75 -8.01
CA LYS A 483 -9.39 -11.97 -8.95
C LYS A 483 -9.98 -10.65 -9.39
N GLY A 484 -10.13 -10.44 -10.69
CA GLY A 484 -10.65 -9.21 -11.27
C GLY A 484 -11.72 -9.45 -12.33
N LEU A 485 -12.64 -8.50 -12.46
CA LEU A 485 -13.61 -8.37 -13.54
C LEU A 485 -13.80 -6.88 -13.87
N ALA A 486 -13.33 -6.43 -15.03
CA ALA A 486 -13.39 -5.03 -15.41
C ALA A 486 -13.77 -4.84 -16.88
N GLY A 487 -14.63 -3.87 -17.16
CA GLY A 487 -15.12 -3.62 -18.52
C GLY A 487 -16.37 -2.75 -18.55
N TYR A 488 -17.28 -3.06 -19.47
CA TYR A 488 -18.48 -2.28 -19.74
C TYR A 488 -19.75 -3.12 -19.62
N MET A 489 -20.87 -2.47 -19.37
CA MET A 489 -22.19 -3.07 -19.52
C MET A 489 -23.23 -2.03 -19.96
N GLU A 490 -24.27 -2.50 -20.63
CA GLU A 490 -25.53 -1.77 -20.75
C GLU A 490 -26.52 -2.43 -19.81
N THR A 491 -27.05 -1.69 -18.84
CA THR A 491 -27.95 -2.23 -17.82
C THR A 491 -29.32 -2.56 -18.41
N SER A 492 -30.11 -3.36 -17.71
CA SER A 492 -31.51 -3.66 -18.08
C SER A 492 -32.41 -2.43 -18.18
N LYS A 493 -31.94 -1.27 -17.69
CA LYS A 493 -32.62 0.03 -17.74
C LYS A 493 -32.02 1.00 -18.76
N GLY A 494 -31.05 0.56 -19.56
CA GLY A 494 -30.45 1.34 -20.65
C GLY A 494 -29.30 2.27 -20.23
N GLU A 495 -28.77 2.11 -19.01
CA GLU A 495 -27.59 2.86 -18.54
C GLU A 495 -26.29 2.18 -18.99
N HIS A 496 -25.37 2.93 -19.58
CA HIS A 496 -24.03 2.48 -19.95
C HIS A 496 -23.04 2.68 -18.80
N LEU A 497 -22.49 1.59 -18.28
CA LEU A 497 -21.52 1.61 -17.20
C LEU A 497 -20.13 1.15 -17.67
N ALA A 498 -19.09 1.82 -17.21
CA ALA A 498 -17.75 1.27 -17.06
C ALA A 498 -17.57 0.80 -15.61
N PHE A 499 -16.86 -0.30 -15.39
CA PHE A 499 -16.72 -0.85 -14.04
C PHE A 499 -15.44 -1.66 -13.83
N ALA A 500 -15.01 -1.79 -12.58
CA ALA A 500 -13.92 -2.65 -12.15
C ALA A 500 -14.25 -3.27 -10.79
N LEU A 501 -14.20 -4.60 -10.72
CA LEU A 501 -14.48 -5.39 -9.52
C LEU A 501 -13.28 -6.27 -9.20
N TYR A 502 -12.77 -6.18 -7.98
CA TYR A 502 -11.64 -6.97 -7.49
C TYR A 502 -11.97 -7.65 -6.18
N ALA A 503 -11.50 -8.89 -6.05
CA ALA A 503 -11.48 -9.66 -4.82
C ALA A 503 -10.09 -10.30 -4.66
N ASN A 504 -9.37 -9.93 -3.59
CA ASN A 504 -8.05 -10.46 -3.25
C ASN A 504 -8.09 -11.27 -1.96
N ASN A 505 -7.14 -12.20 -1.83
CA ASN A 505 -6.90 -13.02 -0.64
C ASN A 505 -8.11 -13.90 -0.26
N VAL A 506 -8.61 -14.68 -1.22
CA VAL A 506 -9.69 -15.65 -1.01
C VAL A 506 -9.12 -17.07 -0.98
N ALA A 507 -9.28 -17.77 0.14
CA ALA A 507 -8.90 -19.17 0.24
C ALA A 507 -9.97 -20.07 -0.41
N VAL A 508 -9.56 -20.91 -1.36
CA VAL A 508 -10.42 -21.87 -2.04
C VAL A 508 -9.81 -23.27 -2.04
N SER A 509 -10.60 -24.30 -2.30
CA SER A 509 -10.12 -25.69 -2.27
C SER A 509 -9.04 -25.93 -3.33
N ALA A 510 -7.92 -26.53 -2.94
CA ALA A 510 -6.89 -26.98 -3.88
C ALA A 510 -7.26 -28.28 -4.62
N ASP A 511 -8.32 -28.99 -4.19
CA ASP A 511 -8.78 -30.21 -4.84
C ASP A 511 -9.74 -29.94 -6.02
N ASP A 512 -10.21 -28.69 -6.16
CA ASP A 512 -11.03 -28.23 -7.28
C ASP A 512 -10.27 -27.15 -8.10
N PRO A 513 -9.68 -27.52 -9.26
CA PRO A 513 -8.98 -26.57 -10.13
C PRO A 513 -9.84 -25.41 -10.63
N GLU A 514 -11.16 -25.57 -10.65
CA GLU A 514 -12.10 -24.53 -11.07
C GLU A 514 -12.57 -23.66 -9.90
N ALA A 515 -12.12 -23.91 -8.67
CA ALA A 515 -12.58 -23.17 -7.49
C ALA A 515 -12.37 -21.64 -7.58
N PRO A 516 -11.24 -21.10 -8.10
CA PRO A 516 -11.10 -19.66 -8.32
C PRO A 516 -12.19 -19.08 -9.25
N LEU A 517 -12.63 -19.86 -10.24
CA LEU A 517 -13.72 -19.48 -11.16
C LEU A 517 -15.09 -19.64 -10.48
N ASN A 518 -15.35 -20.80 -9.89
CA ASN A 518 -16.64 -21.20 -9.34
C ASN A 518 -17.03 -20.44 -8.06
N VAL A 519 -16.05 -19.97 -7.29
CA VAL A 519 -16.29 -19.21 -6.06
C VAL A 519 -16.13 -17.72 -6.32
N VAL A 520 -14.90 -17.28 -6.60
CA VAL A 520 -14.58 -15.85 -6.69
C VAL A 520 -15.07 -15.26 -8.01
N GLY A 521 -14.89 -15.97 -9.13
CA GLY A 521 -15.40 -15.56 -10.44
C GLY A 521 -16.92 -15.44 -10.49
N GLN A 522 -17.65 -16.41 -9.91
CA GLN A 522 -19.11 -16.32 -9.80
C GLN A 522 -19.53 -15.14 -8.93
N ALA A 523 -18.89 -14.91 -7.78
CA ALA A 523 -19.21 -13.77 -6.92
C ALA A 523 -19.02 -12.41 -7.63
N LEU A 524 -17.92 -12.22 -8.36
CA LEU A 524 -17.73 -11.00 -9.16
C LEU A 524 -18.77 -10.88 -10.29
N GLY A 525 -19.11 -12.00 -10.92
CA GLY A 525 -20.20 -12.05 -11.90
C GLY A 525 -21.56 -11.69 -11.30
N GLU A 526 -21.86 -12.15 -10.09
CA GLU A 526 -23.10 -11.83 -9.38
C GLU A 526 -23.18 -10.35 -9.01
N ILE A 527 -22.05 -9.73 -8.63
CA ILE A 527 -21.96 -8.28 -8.42
C ILE A 527 -22.24 -7.54 -9.73
N ALA A 528 -21.65 -7.97 -10.85
CA ALA A 528 -21.93 -7.38 -12.16
C ALA A 528 -23.41 -7.56 -12.58
N ALA A 529 -23.99 -8.74 -12.35
CA ALA A 529 -25.40 -9.00 -12.60
C ALA A 529 -26.31 -8.14 -11.70
N ALA A 530 -25.90 -7.91 -10.46
CA ALA A 530 -26.62 -7.02 -9.57
C ALA A 530 -26.67 -5.58 -10.06
N ALA A 531 -25.56 -5.07 -10.61
CA ALA A 531 -25.51 -3.75 -11.23
C ALA A 531 -26.31 -3.70 -12.54
N TYR A 532 -26.31 -4.76 -13.34
CA TYR A 532 -27.12 -4.86 -14.56
C TYR A 532 -28.63 -4.75 -14.30
N ASP A 533 -29.12 -5.39 -13.24
CA ASP A 533 -30.54 -5.32 -12.87
C ASP A 533 -30.89 -4.03 -12.11
N ALA A 534 -29.90 -3.30 -11.62
CA ALA A 534 -30.12 -2.11 -10.79
C ALA A 534 -30.76 -0.98 -11.62
N SER A 535 -31.72 -0.29 -11.01
CA SER A 535 -32.27 0.93 -11.58
C SER A 535 -31.47 2.12 -11.06
N PHE A 536 -30.82 2.83 -11.98
CA PHE A 536 -30.23 4.12 -11.73
C PHE A 536 -31.24 5.15 -12.23
N PRO A 537 -32.13 5.73 -11.40
CA PRO A 537 -33.14 6.68 -11.90
C PRO A 537 -32.47 7.87 -12.61
N PRO A 538 -32.97 8.32 -13.80
CA PRO A 538 -32.61 9.62 -14.36
C PRO A 538 -33.11 10.68 -13.40
N GLU A 539 -32.40 11.81 -13.26
CA GLU A 539 -32.68 12.82 -12.24
C GLU A 539 -34.14 13.34 -12.30
N GLN A 540 -35.05 12.67 -11.59
CA GLN A 540 -35.74 13.33 -10.52
C GLN A 540 -34.71 13.48 -9.42
N SER A 541 -34.53 14.71 -8.96
CA SER A 541 -33.81 15.07 -7.74
C SER A 541 -34.08 14.06 -6.61
N GLN A 542 -33.24 13.03 -6.56
CA GLN A 542 -33.01 12.11 -5.46
C GLN A 542 -31.48 12.18 -5.31
N ALA A 543 -30.92 13.13 -4.57
CA ALA A 543 -31.27 13.45 -3.19
C ALA A 543 -31.54 12.14 -2.42
N GLY A 544 -30.45 11.49 -2.05
CA GLY A 544 -30.44 10.35 -1.14
C GLY A 544 -29.00 10.07 -0.73
N ALA A 545 -28.38 10.76 0.23
CA ALA A 545 -28.92 11.71 1.18
C ALA A 545 -28.02 12.97 1.21
N GLU A 546 -28.31 13.94 0.36
CA GLU A 546 -28.66 15.20 0.99
C GLU A 546 -29.97 14.91 1.70
N THR A 547 -29.88 14.75 3.02
CA THR A 547 -30.89 15.42 3.81
C THR A 547 -31.11 16.77 3.14
N SER A 548 -32.35 17.20 3.00
CA SER A 548 -32.68 18.62 2.99
C SER A 548 -32.26 19.31 4.31
N GLY A 549 -31.14 18.89 4.89
CA GLY A 549 -30.31 19.62 5.79
C GLY A 549 -29.17 20.16 4.94
N GLU A 550 -29.34 21.39 4.51
CA GLU A 550 -28.30 22.42 4.56
C GLU A 550 -27.00 21.91 5.22
N TYR A 551 -25.87 21.89 4.49
CA TYR A 551 -24.56 21.53 5.05
C TYR A 551 -24.31 22.36 6.32
N ASP A 552 -23.56 21.83 7.28
CA ASP A 552 -23.37 22.58 8.53
C ASP A 552 -22.44 23.78 8.30
N VAL A 553 -21.34 23.55 7.59
CA VAL A 553 -20.39 24.61 7.21
C VAL A 553 -19.93 24.41 5.77
N MET A 554 -19.76 25.52 5.05
CA MET A 554 -19.13 25.54 3.74
C MET A 554 -18.01 26.57 3.73
N ILE A 555 -16.81 26.10 3.43
CA ILE A 555 -15.61 26.90 3.24
C ILE A 555 -15.45 27.12 1.74
N ARG A 556 -15.53 28.36 1.26
CA ARG A 556 -15.48 28.68 -0.17
C ARG A 556 -14.17 29.34 -0.58
N ASN A 557 -13.79 29.20 -1.85
CA ASN A 557 -12.67 29.94 -2.48
C ASN A 557 -11.29 29.70 -1.83
N GLY A 558 -11.09 28.54 -1.20
CA GLY A 558 -9.86 28.22 -0.49
C GLY A 558 -8.75 27.71 -1.40
N LYS A 559 -7.51 27.94 -0.98
CA LYS A 559 -6.33 27.18 -1.47
C LYS A 559 -6.25 25.86 -0.70
N ILE A 560 -6.82 24.79 -1.25
CA ILE A 560 -6.89 23.49 -0.58
C ILE A 560 -5.55 22.77 -0.71
N ILE A 561 -4.91 22.52 0.42
CA ILE A 561 -3.74 21.64 0.55
C ILE A 561 -4.19 20.43 1.35
N ASP A 562 -4.43 19.31 0.69
CA ASP A 562 -5.10 18.16 1.27
C ASP A 562 -4.30 17.38 2.33
N GLY A 563 -3.02 17.73 2.52
CA GLY A 563 -2.10 17.08 3.45
C GLY A 563 -1.35 15.88 2.88
N SER A 564 -1.59 15.47 1.63
CA SER A 564 -0.87 14.36 0.98
C SER A 564 0.57 14.71 0.57
N GLY A 565 0.86 16.00 0.43
CA GLY A 565 2.09 16.53 -0.18
C GLY A 565 1.97 16.83 -1.68
N ASN A 566 0.80 16.57 -2.28
CA ASN A 566 0.48 16.95 -3.65
C ASN A 566 0.32 18.48 -3.81
N PRO A 567 0.47 19.02 -5.03
CA PRO A 567 0.15 20.42 -5.31
C PRO A 567 -1.27 20.80 -4.90
N TRP A 568 -1.43 22.04 -4.42
CA TRP A 568 -2.71 22.58 -4.00
C TRP A 568 -3.73 22.74 -5.14
N VAL A 569 -5.01 22.76 -4.79
CA VAL A 569 -6.12 23.06 -5.73
C VAL A 569 -7.00 24.19 -5.19
N SER A 570 -7.58 24.99 -6.09
CA SER A 570 -8.59 25.99 -5.71
C SER A 570 -9.94 25.29 -5.59
N GLY A 571 -10.68 25.53 -4.49
CA GLY A 571 -12.02 24.99 -4.35
C GLY A 571 -12.68 25.27 -3.02
N ASP A 572 -13.81 24.62 -2.83
CA ASP A 572 -14.66 24.68 -1.65
C ASP A 572 -14.60 23.35 -0.88
N LEU A 573 -14.88 23.40 0.41
CA LEU A 573 -14.99 22.25 1.30
C LEU A 573 -16.29 22.36 2.11
N ALA A 574 -17.13 21.32 2.08
CA ALA A 574 -18.35 21.26 2.86
C ALA A 574 -18.21 20.26 4.02
N ILE A 575 -18.69 20.66 5.19
CA ILE A 575 -18.71 19.88 6.42
C ILE A 575 -20.15 19.50 6.74
N ARG A 576 -20.36 18.24 7.13
CA ARG A 576 -21.64 17.74 7.67
C ARG A 576 -21.37 16.85 8.89
N GLY A 577 -21.98 17.20 10.01
CA GLY A 577 -21.73 16.56 11.30
C GLY A 577 -20.25 16.65 11.65
N ASP A 578 -19.63 15.48 11.84
CA ASP A 578 -18.21 15.37 12.16
C ASP A 578 -17.29 15.11 10.95
N ARG A 579 -17.83 15.13 9.73
CA ARG A 579 -17.12 14.73 8.50
C ARG A 579 -17.01 15.81 7.47
N ILE A 580 -15.95 15.68 6.67
CA ILE A 580 -15.84 16.33 5.36
C ILE A 580 -16.82 15.61 4.44
N ALA A 581 -17.82 16.35 3.97
CA ALA A 581 -18.90 15.81 3.16
C ALA A 581 -18.66 15.96 1.66
N ALA A 582 -17.96 17.01 1.24
CA ALA A 582 -17.60 17.23 -0.16
C ALA A 582 -16.38 18.15 -0.28
N ILE A 583 -15.59 17.97 -1.35
CA ILE A 583 -14.51 18.89 -1.74
C ILE A 583 -14.59 19.14 -3.25
N GLY A 584 -14.55 20.40 -3.69
CA GLY A 584 -14.55 20.72 -5.12
C GLY A 584 -15.21 22.07 -5.42
N LYS A 585 -15.87 22.19 -6.57
CA LYS A 585 -16.67 23.38 -6.89
C LYS A 585 -18.09 23.17 -6.40
N LEU A 586 -18.53 23.95 -5.41
CA LEU A 586 -19.81 23.77 -4.71
C LEU A 586 -20.76 24.96 -4.92
N ASP A 587 -20.79 25.50 -6.15
CA ASP A 587 -21.47 26.75 -6.51
C ASP A 587 -22.96 26.77 -6.11
N ALA A 588 -23.67 25.66 -6.31
CA ALA A 588 -25.11 25.50 -6.06
C ALA A 588 -25.45 24.95 -4.67
N ALA A 589 -24.45 24.62 -3.84
CA ALA A 589 -24.68 24.01 -2.53
C ALA A 589 -24.95 25.08 -1.46
N HIS A 590 -25.80 24.75 -0.49
CA HIS A 590 -26.16 25.63 0.63
C HIS A 590 -25.68 25.08 1.97
N ALA A 591 -25.22 25.96 2.85
CA ALA A 591 -24.81 25.62 4.20
C ALA A 591 -25.33 26.63 5.22
N LYS A 592 -25.55 26.18 6.45
CA LYS A 592 -26.02 27.00 7.59
C LYS A 592 -25.03 28.12 7.86
N ARG A 593 -23.75 27.84 7.63
CA ARG A 593 -22.67 28.80 7.71
C ARG A 593 -21.79 28.70 6.46
N VAL A 594 -21.50 29.85 5.87
CA VAL A 594 -20.54 29.97 4.77
C VAL A 594 -19.36 30.81 5.24
N ILE A 595 -18.15 30.32 5.00
CA ILE A 595 -16.87 30.98 5.29
C ILE A 595 -16.18 31.24 3.96
N ASP A 596 -15.81 32.49 3.71
CA ASP A 596 -14.96 32.83 2.56
C ASP A 596 -13.49 32.65 2.94
N ALA A 597 -12.84 31.69 2.30
CA ALA A 597 -11.42 31.36 2.47
C ALA A 597 -10.54 31.96 1.36
N SER A 598 -11.03 33.00 0.66
CA SER A 598 -10.23 33.76 -0.30
C SER A 598 -8.91 34.23 0.32
N GLY A 599 -7.78 33.82 -0.28
CA GLY A 599 -6.44 34.15 0.21
C GLY A 599 -5.95 33.28 1.38
N LEU A 600 -6.78 32.35 1.87
CA LEU A 600 -6.42 31.40 2.93
C LEU A 600 -6.07 30.02 2.34
N VAL A 601 -5.19 29.32 3.04
CA VAL A 601 -5.00 27.88 2.87
C VAL A 601 -6.05 27.15 3.69
N VAL A 602 -6.65 26.12 3.10
CA VAL A 602 -7.51 25.14 3.78
C VAL A 602 -6.71 23.84 3.85
N ALA A 603 -6.31 23.45 5.06
CA ALA A 603 -5.50 22.26 5.32
C ALA A 603 -6.19 21.33 6.33
N PRO A 604 -5.81 20.04 6.43
CA PRO A 604 -6.20 19.24 7.57
C PRO A 604 -5.71 19.91 8.86
N GLY A 605 -6.45 19.70 9.94
CA GLY A 605 -6.06 20.14 11.26
C GLY A 605 -4.67 19.63 11.64
N PHE A 606 -3.85 20.48 12.27
CA PHE A 606 -2.48 20.12 12.57
C PHE A 606 -2.44 19.12 13.73
N ILE A 607 -1.49 18.21 13.67
CA ILE A 607 -1.27 17.16 14.66
C ILE A 607 0.03 17.46 15.37
N ASP A 608 -0.07 17.69 16.67
CA ASP A 608 1.06 17.80 17.57
C ASP A 608 1.55 16.39 17.92
N MET A 609 2.69 15.99 17.35
CA MET A 609 3.23 14.63 17.50
C MET A 609 3.71 14.33 18.92
N LEU A 610 4.02 15.36 19.70
CA LEU A 610 4.48 15.20 21.06
C LEU A 610 4.05 16.40 21.89
N GLY A 611 3.07 16.18 22.75
CA GLY A 611 2.56 17.14 23.72
C GLY A 611 2.54 16.57 25.13
N GLN A 612 2.07 17.38 26.08
CA GLN A 612 2.17 17.09 27.53
C GLN A 612 0.86 17.49 28.26
N SER A 613 -0.29 17.34 27.61
CA SER A 613 -1.55 17.96 28.02
C SER A 613 -2.52 17.06 28.81
N GLU A 614 -2.16 15.81 29.13
CA GLU A 614 -3.10 14.83 29.69
C GLU A 614 -3.80 15.32 30.96
N LEU A 615 -3.03 15.82 31.92
CA LEU A 615 -3.58 16.36 33.16
C LEU A 615 -4.12 17.77 32.98
N ASN A 616 -3.49 18.58 32.11
CA ASN A 616 -3.85 19.97 31.90
C ASN A 616 -5.29 20.11 31.38
N LEU A 617 -5.70 19.23 30.46
CA LEU A 617 -7.07 19.20 29.94
C LEU A 617 -8.13 18.83 30.98
N LEU A 618 -7.75 18.23 32.12
CA LEU A 618 -8.67 18.02 33.24
C LEU A 618 -8.79 19.23 34.17
N ILE A 619 -7.84 20.16 34.09
CA ILE A 619 -7.76 21.38 34.91
C ILE A 619 -8.35 22.57 34.15
N ASP A 620 -7.97 22.76 32.89
CA ASP A 620 -8.41 23.85 32.01
C ASP A 620 -8.51 23.37 30.55
N ASN A 621 -9.68 22.92 30.12
CA ASN A 621 -9.89 22.37 28.79
C ASN A 621 -10.10 23.42 27.68
N ARG A 622 -9.50 24.61 27.78
CA ARG A 622 -9.66 25.67 26.76
C ARG A 622 -8.67 25.57 25.60
N SER A 623 -7.45 25.06 25.85
CA SER A 623 -6.43 24.79 24.83
C SER A 623 -6.11 25.94 23.87
N LEU A 624 -6.11 27.18 24.37
CA LEU A 624 -5.83 28.38 23.58
C LEU A 624 -4.48 28.28 22.85
N SER A 625 -3.43 27.85 23.57
CA SER A 625 -2.08 27.76 23.00
C SER A 625 -2.01 26.79 21.82
N LYS A 626 -2.80 25.71 21.83
CA LYS A 626 -2.83 24.70 20.76
C LYS A 626 -3.71 25.14 19.59
N LEU A 627 -4.96 25.52 19.87
CA LEU A 627 -5.94 25.90 18.84
C LEU A 627 -5.51 27.15 18.08
N SER A 628 -4.89 28.14 18.74
CA SER A 628 -4.38 29.34 18.06
C SER A 628 -3.24 29.05 17.06
N GLN A 629 -2.62 27.87 17.15
CA GLN A 629 -1.61 27.40 16.22
C GLN A 629 -2.18 26.52 15.10
N GLY A 630 -3.47 26.19 15.11
CA GLY A 630 -4.10 25.33 14.13
C GLY A 630 -4.09 23.84 14.50
N ILE A 631 -3.75 23.50 15.74
CA ILE A 631 -3.67 22.11 16.22
C ILE A 631 -5.08 21.61 16.55
N THR A 632 -5.41 20.43 16.05
CA THR A 632 -6.69 19.74 16.27
C THR A 632 -6.52 18.40 16.98
N THR A 633 -5.30 17.87 16.98
CA THR A 633 -4.96 16.57 17.55
C THR A 633 -3.62 16.65 18.26
N GLU A 634 -3.52 16.01 19.42
CA GLU A 634 -2.31 15.93 20.22
C GLU A 634 -2.01 14.49 20.63
N ILE A 635 -0.73 14.12 20.56
CA ILE A 635 -0.21 12.83 21.00
C ILE A 635 0.68 13.06 22.21
N THR A 636 0.48 12.29 23.27
CA THR A 636 1.16 12.51 24.56
C THR A 636 1.77 11.23 25.13
N GLY A 637 2.34 11.33 26.34
CA GLY A 637 2.97 10.23 27.05
C GLY A 637 4.41 10.01 26.57
N GLU A 638 5.32 10.93 26.85
CA GLU A 638 6.71 10.84 26.40
C GLU A 638 7.52 9.73 27.09
N GLY A 639 7.29 9.50 28.39
CA GLY A 639 8.03 8.51 29.18
C GLY A 639 7.43 8.24 30.56
N ALA A 640 6.88 9.25 31.21
CA ALA A 640 5.79 9.10 32.18
C ALA A 640 4.45 9.20 31.43
N SER A 641 3.38 8.70 32.04
CA SER A 641 2.04 8.73 31.45
C SER A 641 0.98 8.88 32.53
N VAL A 642 -0.21 9.34 32.17
CA VAL A 642 -1.30 9.61 33.12
C VAL A 642 -1.83 8.36 33.84
N ALA A 643 -1.52 7.16 33.34
CA ALA A 643 -1.82 5.87 33.93
C ALA A 643 -0.73 4.84 33.55
N PRO A 644 -0.55 3.75 34.32
CA PRO A 644 -1.33 3.34 35.50
C PRO A 644 -1.06 4.22 36.73
N GLN A 645 -2.06 4.31 37.63
CA GLN A 645 -1.96 5.00 38.92
C GLN A 645 -2.13 4.05 40.10
N ASN A 646 -1.25 4.16 41.10
CA ASN A 646 -1.35 3.52 42.39
C ASN A 646 -0.68 4.37 43.48
N HIS A 647 -0.57 3.87 44.71
CA HIS A 647 0.02 4.62 45.82
C HIS A 647 1.48 5.08 45.60
N LEU A 648 2.27 4.37 44.76
CA LEU A 648 3.65 4.75 44.43
C LEU A 648 3.65 5.90 43.42
N THR A 649 2.95 5.74 42.30
CA THR A 649 2.91 6.76 41.24
C THR A 649 2.14 8.03 41.64
N LEU A 650 1.18 7.91 42.55
CA LEU A 650 0.47 9.07 43.08
C LEU A 650 1.33 9.87 44.06
N ALA A 651 2.33 9.27 44.71
CA ALA A 651 3.16 9.97 45.68
C ALA A 651 3.95 11.12 45.03
N SER A 652 4.50 10.90 43.84
CA SER A 652 5.23 11.91 43.07
C SER A 652 4.28 12.95 42.43
N LEU A 653 3.07 12.55 42.04
CA LEU A 653 2.09 13.41 41.39
C LEU A 653 1.25 14.27 42.36
N GLN A 654 1.07 13.84 43.61
CA GLN A 654 0.17 14.46 44.60
C GLN A 654 0.40 15.97 44.81
N PRO A 655 1.63 16.50 44.88
CA PRO A 655 1.83 17.95 45.05
C PRO A 655 1.19 18.78 43.92
N SER A 656 1.27 18.29 42.68
CA SER A 656 0.65 18.95 41.52
C SER A 656 -0.88 18.84 41.57
N LEU A 657 -1.40 17.65 41.91
CA LEU A 657 -2.84 17.44 42.10
C LEU A 657 -3.44 18.37 43.17
N ASP A 658 -2.77 18.51 44.30
CA ASP A 658 -3.19 19.38 45.40
C ASP A 658 -3.17 20.87 44.98
N GLN A 659 -2.12 21.28 44.26
CA GLN A 659 -1.96 22.65 43.75
C GLN A 659 -3.12 23.06 42.85
N TYR A 660 -3.57 22.16 41.97
CA TYR A 660 -4.66 22.45 41.02
C TYR A 660 -6.03 21.95 41.48
N HIS A 661 -6.13 21.44 42.71
CA HIS A 661 -7.35 20.86 43.27
C HIS A 661 -7.96 19.74 42.39
N LEU A 662 -7.10 19.03 41.66
CA LEU A 662 -7.47 17.89 40.83
C LEU A 662 -7.39 16.63 41.69
N LYS A 663 -8.40 15.76 41.60
CA LYS A 663 -8.35 14.43 42.20
C LYS A 663 -8.08 13.41 41.11
N ALA A 664 -7.02 12.61 41.28
CA ALA A 664 -6.82 11.41 40.48
C ALA A 664 -7.79 10.32 40.95
N ASP A 665 -8.94 10.23 40.29
CA ASP A 665 -10.00 9.24 40.55
C ASP A 665 -9.99 8.06 39.57
N TRP A 666 -8.85 7.84 38.90
CA TRP A 666 -8.58 6.73 37.98
C TRP A 666 -7.32 5.96 38.41
N SER A 667 -7.26 4.69 38.05
CA SER A 667 -6.12 3.79 38.21
C SER A 667 -5.62 3.28 36.86
N THR A 668 -6.50 3.04 35.90
CA THR A 668 -6.13 2.52 34.57
C THR A 668 -6.21 3.61 33.49
N LEU A 669 -5.66 3.33 32.31
CA LEU A 669 -5.71 4.27 31.20
C LEU A 669 -7.14 4.42 30.69
N SER A 670 -7.92 3.34 30.65
CA SER A 670 -9.33 3.39 30.24
C SER A 670 -10.17 4.28 31.17
N GLU A 671 -9.93 4.21 32.48
CA GLU A 671 -10.60 5.07 33.46
C GLU A 671 -10.25 6.55 33.26
N TYR A 672 -8.98 6.87 33.00
CA TYR A 672 -8.57 8.22 32.64
C TYR A 672 -9.24 8.70 31.34
N LEU A 673 -9.20 7.90 30.28
CA LEU A 673 -9.78 8.29 28.99
C LEU A 673 -11.29 8.51 29.12
N THR A 674 -11.98 7.68 29.91
CA THR A 674 -13.40 7.86 30.24
C THR A 674 -13.64 9.14 31.05
N ARG A 675 -12.74 9.44 32.01
CA ARG A 675 -12.80 10.68 32.80
C ARG A 675 -12.66 11.90 31.91
N LEU A 676 -11.75 11.88 30.94
CA LEU A 676 -11.54 12.95 29.99
C LEU A 676 -12.71 13.10 29.00
N GLU A 677 -13.22 12.00 28.44
CA GLU A 677 -14.43 12.01 27.60
C GLU A 677 -15.62 12.66 28.33
N LYS A 678 -15.76 12.41 29.64
CA LYS A 678 -16.81 13.02 30.47
C LYS A 678 -16.56 14.50 30.77
N THR A 679 -15.30 14.91 30.93
CA THR A 679 -14.94 16.33 31.11
C THR A 679 -15.18 17.13 29.84
N GLY A 680 -14.99 16.52 28.66
CA GLY A 680 -14.96 17.22 27.39
C GLY A 680 -13.57 17.79 27.10
N THR A 681 -13.15 17.78 25.83
CA THR A 681 -11.88 18.34 25.40
C THR A 681 -12.03 19.00 24.03
N PRO A 682 -11.36 20.13 23.76
CA PRO A 682 -11.40 20.79 22.45
C PRO A 682 -10.48 20.13 21.42
N LEU A 683 -9.57 19.23 21.84
CA LEU A 683 -8.61 18.56 20.98
C LEU A 683 -8.88 17.06 20.91
N ASN A 684 -8.59 16.44 19.77
CA ASN A 684 -8.44 14.99 19.76
C ASN A 684 -7.15 14.61 20.50
N ILE A 685 -7.19 13.56 21.33
CA ILE A 685 -6.02 13.19 22.15
C ILE A 685 -5.75 11.69 22.16
N GLY A 686 -4.52 11.31 21.85
CA GLY A 686 -4.00 9.94 21.99
C GLY A 686 -2.78 9.93 22.91
N THR A 687 -2.48 8.81 23.55
CA THR A 687 -1.33 8.72 24.47
C THR A 687 -0.62 7.37 24.36
N TYR A 688 0.67 7.38 24.63
CA TYR A 688 1.46 6.18 24.92
C TYR A 688 1.35 5.80 26.40
N VAL A 689 1.71 4.55 26.72
CA VAL A 689 2.05 4.16 28.10
C VAL A 689 3.55 4.34 28.31
N GLY A 690 3.91 5.08 29.35
CA GLY A 690 5.30 5.39 29.68
C GLY A 690 5.98 4.26 30.46
N ALA A 691 7.15 3.83 30.01
CA ALA A 691 7.93 2.80 30.71
C ALA A 691 8.38 3.26 32.10
N ALA A 692 8.64 4.55 32.31
CA ALA A 692 8.98 5.09 33.62
C ALA A 692 7.78 5.00 34.58
N GLN A 693 6.57 5.31 34.08
CA GLN A 693 5.32 5.16 34.84
C GLN A 693 5.10 3.71 35.30
N VAL A 694 5.28 2.76 34.38
CA VAL A 694 5.14 1.32 34.66
C VAL A 694 6.18 0.85 35.67
N ARG A 695 7.41 1.35 35.56
CA ARG A 695 8.49 1.05 36.49
C ARG A 695 8.22 1.61 37.89
N GLU A 696 7.80 2.87 37.99
CA GLU A 696 7.43 3.51 39.25
C GLU A 696 6.27 2.77 39.94
N ALA A 697 5.26 2.33 39.18
CA ALA A 697 4.12 1.57 39.69
C ALA A 697 4.50 0.23 40.35
N VAL A 698 5.67 -0.34 40.05
CA VAL A 698 6.11 -1.64 40.56
C VAL A 698 7.30 -1.53 41.52
N LEU A 699 8.29 -0.69 41.19
CA LEU A 699 9.55 -0.57 41.94
C LEU A 699 9.61 0.72 42.77
N GLY A 700 8.85 1.75 42.41
CA GLY A 700 9.12 3.14 42.82
C GLY A 700 10.38 3.71 42.15
N ASP A 701 10.96 4.74 42.76
CA ASP A 701 12.07 5.53 42.19
C ASP A 701 13.49 4.95 42.42
N VAL A 702 13.60 3.65 42.65
CA VAL A 702 14.87 3.02 43.06
C VAL A 702 15.77 2.66 41.87
N ASP A 703 17.08 2.91 42.01
CA ASP A 703 18.11 2.54 41.03
C ASP A 703 18.55 1.08 41.20
N ARG A 704 17.72 0.16 40.70
CA ARG A 704 18.04 -1.28 40.59
C ARG A 704 17.27 -1.95 39.46
N ALA A 705 17.77 -3.06 38.93
CA ALA A 705 16.97 -3.87 37.99
C ALA A 705 15.71 -4.44 38.69
N PRO A 706 14.60 -4.65 37.94
CA PRO A 706 13.46 -5.40 38.45
C PRO A 706 13.84 -6.86 38.72
N THR A 707 13.24 -7.47 39.73
CA THR A 707 13.26 -8.94 39.84
C THR A 707 12.44 -9.55 38.70
N PRO A 708 12.60 -10.85 38.38
CA PRO A 708 11.77 -11.50 37.37
C PRO A 708 10.26 -11.32 37.62
N GLU A 709 9.82 -11.41 38.87
CA GLU A 709 8.40 -11.24 39.25
C GLU A 709 7.92 -9.79 39.07
N GLU A 710 8.79 -8.81 39.35
CA GLU A 710 8.49 -7.40 39.12
C GLU A 710 8.40 -7.10 37.62
N LEU A 711 9.31 -7.66 36.81
CA LEU A 711 9.30 -7.50 35.35
C LEU A 711 8.01 -8.07 34.74
N GLU A 712 7.52 -9.21 35.21
CA GLU A 712 6.24 -9.77 34.75
C GLU A 712 5.04 -8.88 35.14
N LYS A 713 5.08 -8.24 36.31
CA LYS A 713 4.06 -7.22 36.68
C LYS A 713 4.12 -6.01 35.75
N MET A 714 5.32 -5.53 35.43
CA MET A 714 5.51 -4.42 34.49
C MET A 714 4.97 -4.76 33.10
N LYS A 715 5.27 -5.97 32.60
CA LYS A 715 4.71 -6.49 31.34
C LYS A 715 3.18 -6.53 31.37
N ALA A 716 2.57 -6.97 32.49
CA ALA A 716 1.13 -7.00 32.64
C ALA A 716 0.50 -5.59 32.58
N LEU A 717 1.11 -4.59 33.20
CA LEU A 717 0.65 -3.20 33.13
C LEU A 717 0.75 -2.61 31.72
N VAL A 718 1.81 -2.94 30.97
CA VAL A 718 1.91 -2.56 29.55
C VAL A 718 0.80 -3.22 28.74
N ALA A 719 0.53 -4.52 28.96
CA ALA A 719 -0.56 -5.21 28.27
C ALA A 719 -1.93 -4.58 28.57
N GLU A 720 -2.22 -4.26 29.83
CA GLU A 720 -3.46 -3.59 30.25
C GLU A 720 -3.58 -2.21 29.58
N ALA A 721 -2.54 -1.39 29.61
CA ALA A 721 -2.56 -0.07 28.98
C ALA A 721 -2.76 -0.15 27.45
N MET A 722 -2.15 -1.13 26.77
CA MET A 722 -2.37 -1.36 25.34
C MET A 722 -3.81 -1.78 25.03
N GLN A 723 -4.42 -2.60 25.88
CA GLN A 723 -5.83 -3.00 25.77
C GLN A 723 -6.79 -1.83 26.09
N ASP A 724 -6.37 -0.91 26.95
CA ASP A 724 -7.10 0.31 27.29
C ASP A 724 -7.03 1.38 26.20
N GLY A 725 -6.09 1.24 25.26
CA GLY A 725 -5.98 2.09 24.08
C GLY A 725 -4.71 2.94 24.00
N ALA A 726 -3.64 2.58 24.72
CA ALA A 726 -2.33 3.17 24.46
C ALA A 726 -1.88 2.92 23.01
N PHE A 727 -1.21 3.90 22.42
CA PHE A 727 -0.66 3.80 21.05
C PHE A 727 0.57 2.90 20.98
N GLY A 728 1.26 2.74 22.10
CA GLY A 728 2.48 1.99 22.20
C GLY A 728 3.15 2.17 23.56
N LEU A 729 4.43 1.79 23.61
CA LEU A 729 5.29 2.03 24.76
C LEU A 729 6.21 3.22 24.46
N SER A 730 6.29 4.17 25.39
CA SER A 730 7.21 5.30 25.30
C SER A 730 8.25 5.31 26.43
N THR A 731 9.34 6.04 26.24
CA THR A 731 10.43 6.13 27.20
C THR A 731 11.04 7.54 27.23
N ALA A 732 11.43 8.00 28.41
CA ALA A 732 12.30 9.16 28.57
C ALA A 732 13.53 8.77 29.39
N LEU A 733 14.57 8.31 28.68
CA LEU A 733 15.71 7.60 29.26
C LEU A 733 16.79 8.52 29.84
N ILE A 734 16.68 9.83 29.63
CA ILE A 734 17.54 10.81 30.33
C ILE A 734 17.09 11.05 31.78
N TYR A 735 15.83 10.75 32.13
CA TYR A 735 15.25 11.07 33.44
C TYR A 735 15.04 9.82 34.32
N PRO A 736 15.36 9.87 35.62
CA PRO A 736 14.88 8.90 36.60
C PRO A 736 13.35 8.84 36.69
N PRO A 737 12.73 7.66 36.96
CA PRO A 737 13.39 6.35 37.10
C PRO A 737 13.68 5.66 35.75
N GLY A 738 13.25 6.22 34.62
CA GLY A 738 13.49 5.67 33.28
C GLY A 738 14.97 5.45 32.95
N HIS A 739 15.84 6.35 33.42
CA HIS A 739 17.29 6.26 33.28
C HIS A 739 17.88 4.96 33.83
N TYR A 740 17.29 4.40 34.88
CA TYR A 740 17.77 3.18 35.54
C TYR A 740 17.46 1.91 34.74
N ALA A 741 16.48 1.97 33.83
CA ALA A 741 16.06 0.84 33.00
C ALA A 741 17.17 0.38 32.06
N LYS A 742 17.39 -0.94 32.01
CA LYS A 742 18.33 -1.57 31.08
C LYS A 742 17.68 -1.81 29.73
N THR A 743 18.46 -1.85 28.65
CA THR A 743 17.93 -2.08 27.29
C THR A 743 17.10 -3.36 27.20
N ASP A 744 17.56 -4.45 27.82
CA ASP A 744 16.85 -5.74 27.75
C ASP A 744 15.50 -5.71 28.50
N GLU A 745 15.39 -4.90 29.57
CA GLU A 745 14.12 -4.62 30.24
C GLU A 745 13.15 -3.91 29.29
N LEU A 746 13.63 -2.87 28.58
CA LEU A 746 12.83 -2.13 27.60
C LEU A 746 12.40 -2.99 26.42
N ILE A 747 13.28 -3.87 25.91
CA ILE A 747 12.96 -4.85 24.86
C ILE A 747 11.81 -5.76 25.32
N ASP A 748 11.85 -6.23 26.56
CA ASP A 748 10.84 -7.13 27.12
C ASP A 748 9.47 -6.46 27.27
N LEU A 749 9.43 -5.17 27.65
CA LEU A 749 8.19 -4.38 27.66
C LEU A 749 7.71 -4.06 26.24
N ALA A 750 8.62 -3.69 25.33
CA ALA A 750 8.30 -3.38 23.95
C ALA A 750 7.71 -4.60 23.20
N LYS A 751 8.21 -5.82 23.48
CA LYS A 751 7.63 -7.07 22.95
C LYS A 751 6.18 -7.26 23.37
N VAL A 752 5.76 -6.78 24.54
CA VAL A 752 4.36 -6.80 24.94
C VAL A 752 3.55 -5.83 24.09
N ALA A 753 3.99 -4.57 23.95
CA ALA A 753 3.31 -3.58 23.10
C ALA A 753 3.18 -4.05 21.64
N ALA A 754 4.17 -4.81 21.13
CA ALA A 754 4.13 -5.42 19.80
C ALA A 754 2.96 -6.37 19.58
N GLN A 755 2.55 -7.13 20.61
CA GLN A 755 1.42 -8.07 20.52
C GLN A 755 0.09 -7.36 20.22
N TYR A 756 0.01 -6.07 20.54
CA TYR A 756 -1.16 -5.22 20.34
C TYR A 756 -1.00 -4.27 19.14
N GLY A 757 0.06 -4.45 18.34
CA GLY A 757 0.35 -3.63 17.18
C GLY A 757 0.73 -2.19 17.53
N GLY A 758 1.39 -1.97 18.68
CA GLY A 758 1.83 -0.65 19.13
C GLY A 758 3.01 -0.07 18.35
N ILE A 759 3.62 0.97 18.93
CA ILE A 759 4.83 1.66 18.48
C ILE A 759 5.79 1.79 19.67
N TYR A 760 7.10 1.82 19.42
CA TYR A 760 8.08 2.22 20.44
C TYR A 760 8.50 3.66 20.19
N ALA A 761 8.18 4.56 21.13
CA ALA A 761 8.58 5.96 21.05
C ALA A 761 9.61 6.30 22.14
N THR A 762 10.55 7.20 21.88
CA THR A 762 11.64 7.44 22.83
C THR A 762 12.19 8.87 22.80
N HIS A 763 12.15 9.52 23.96
CA HIS A 763 13.22 10.43 24.36
C HIS A 763 14.41 9.56 24.78
N MET A 764 15.32 9.39 23.83
CA MET A 764 16.44 8.47 23.90
C MET A 764 17.41 8.77 25.05
N ARG A 765 18.26 7.80 25.39
CA ARG A 765 19.14 7.84 26.58
C ARG A 765 20.16 8.97 26.60
N SER A 766 20.53 9.49 25.44
CA SER A 766 21.39 10.66 25.32
C SER A 766 21.14 11.35 23.99
N GLU A 767 21.17 12.68 24.04
CA GLU A 767 21.11 13.56 22.88
C GLU A 767 22.43 14.32 22.70
N GLY A 768 23.35 14.17 23.66
CA GLY A 768 24.69 14.73 23.67
C GLY A 768 25.77 13.68 23.42
N GLN A 769 26.64 13.41 24.39
CA GLN A 769 27.89 12.67 24.17
C GLN A 769 27.71 11.26 23.59
N SER A 770 26.60 10.60 23.92
CA SER A 770 26.33 9.22 23.54
C SER A 770 25.16 9.09 22.56
N GLU A 771 24.82 10.14 21.81
CA GLU A 771 23.71 10.20 20.85
C GLU A 771 23.66 9.03 19.86
N VAL A 772 24.81 8.62 19.31
CA VAL A 772 24.89 7.48 18.38
C VAL A 772 24.51 6.17 19.07
N GLY A 773 25.01 5.94 20.28
CA GLY A 773 24.70 4.73 21.04
C GLY A 773 23.23 4.69 21.49
N ALA A 774 22.64 5.86 21.77
CA ALA A 774 21.23 5.99 22.12
C ALA A 774 20.31 5.68 20.92
N ILE A 775 20.67 6.12 19.72
CA ILE A 775 19.97 5.75 18.48
C ILE A 775 20.10 4.25 18.20
N ASP A 776 21.31 3.70 18.34
CA ASP A 776 21.53 2.25 18.18
C ASP A 776 20.69 1.43 19.18
N GLU A 777 20.55 1.92 20.41
CA GLU A 777 19.66 1.34 21.43
C GLU A 777 18.19 1.37 20.98
N ALA A 778 17.68 2.52 20.54
CA ALA A 778 16.30 2.65 20.06
C ALA A 778 16.02 1.74 18.86
N LEU A 779 16.95 1.69 17.90
CA LEU A 779 16.84 0.82 16.73
C LEU A 779 16.92 -0.67 17.12
N ARG A 780 17.75 -1.03 18.11
CA ARG A 780 17.81 -2.40 18.64
C ARG A 780 16.49 -2.81 19.28
N ILE A 781 15.89 -1.94 20.10
CA ILE A 781 14.59 -2.19 20.72
C ILE A 781 13.53 -2.43 19.63
N GLY A 782 13.44 -1.56 18.62
CA GLY A 782 12.51 -1.73 17.51
C GLY A 782 12.70 -3.06 16.75
N ARG A 783 13.95 -3.46 16.47
CA ARG A 783 14.25 -4.71 15.77
C ARG A 783 13.87 -5.94 16.58
N GLU A 784 14.26 -5.99 17.86
CA GLU A 784 14.05 -7.17 18.72
C GLU A 784 12.61 -7.31 19.22
N ALA A 785 11.87 -6.20 19.31
CA ALA A 785 10.45 -6.20 19.64
C ALA A 785 9.54 -6.28 18.41
N HIS A 786 10.08 -6.12 17.19
CA HIS A 786 9.32 -6.00 15.94
C HIS A 786 8.30 -4.85 15.94
N LEU A 787 8.75 -3.68 16.41
CA LEU A 787 7.95 -2.45 16.49
C LEU A 787 8.50 -1.35 15.57
N PRO A 788 7.62 -0.51 14.99
CA PRO A 788 8.03 0.80 14.50
C PRO A 788 8.67 1.63 15.61
N VAL A 789 9.61 2.50 15.25
CA VAL A 789 10.30 3.40 16.18
C VAL A 789 9.98 4.86 15.86
N GLU A 790 9.63 5.65 16.88
CA GLU A 790 9.56 7.11 16.82
C GLU A 790 10.60 7.70 17.78
N ILE A 791 11.56 8.48 17.28
CA ILE A 791 12.51 9.21 18.12
C ILE A 791 11.90 10.59 18.40
N PHE A 792 11.53 10.80 19.65
CA PHE A 792 10.96 12.06 20.07
C PHE A 792 11.98 13.19 19.96
N HIS A 793 11.48 14.37 19.54
CA HIS A 793 12.18 15.67 19.48
C HIS A 793 13.68 15.61 19.13
N LEU A 794 14.03 14.83 18.09
CA LEU A 794 15.40 14.55 17.66
C LEU A 794 16.28 15.79 17.63
N LYS A 795 17.42 15.77 18.30
CA LYS A 795 18.36 16.90 18.35
C LYS A 795 19.79 16.45 18.62
N VAL A 796 20.71 17.39 18.39
CA VAL A 796 22.14 17.29 18.74
C VAL A 796 22.42 18.28 19.84
N VAL A 797 22.80 17.79 21.02
CA VAL A 797 23.03 18.59 22.24
C VAL A 797 24.51 18.84 22.45
N GLY A 798 24.86 20.10 22.76
CA GLY A 798 26.21 20.50 23.19
C GLY A 798 27.08 21.06 22.06
N LYS A 799 27.74 22.19 22.34
CA LYS A 799 28.54 22.96 21.36
C LYS A 799 29.65 22.16 20.68
N SER A 800 30.21 21.16 21.36
CA SER A 800 31.27 20.30 20.82
C SER A 800 30.78 19.37 19.70
N ARG A 801 29.46 19.15 19.59
CA ARG A 801 28.83 18.22 18.64
C ARG A 801 28.06 18.90 17.51
N TRP A 802 27.75 20.17 17.65
CA TRP A 802 27.06 20.97 16.63
C TRP A 802 27.68 20.77 15.23
N GLY A 803 26.82 20.52 14.24
CA GLY A 803 27.16 20.10 12.88
C GLY A 803 27.10 18.58 12.67
N SER A 804 26.76 17.77 13.70
CA SER A 804 26.68 16.31 13.59
C SER A 804 25.32 15.80 13.11
N MET A 805 24.29 16.64 12.97
CA MET A 805 22.96 16.17 12.55
C MET A 805 22.97 15.40 11.22
N PRO A 806 23.78 15.75 10.19
CA PRO A 806 23.90 14.92 8.99
C PRO A 806 24.33 13.48 9.26
N LYS A 807 25.21 13.25 10.25
CA LYS A 807 25.64 11.92 10.67
C LYS A 807 24.49 11.17 11.35
N ILE A 808 23.74 11.84 12.22
CA ILE A 808 22.58 11.29 12.92
C ILE A 808 21.49 10.87 11.93
N VAL A 809 21.15 11.76 11.00
CA VAL A 809 20.22 11.48 9.89
C VAL A 809 20.69 10.31 9.04
N ALA A 810 21.98 10.21 8.73
CA ALA A 810 22.51 9.10 7.92
C ALA A 810 22.33 7.74 8.62
N ILE A 811 22.48 7.66 9.95
CA ILE A 811 22.26 6.44 10.73
C ILE A 811 20.78 6.03 10.67
N ILE A 812 19.86 6.98 10.91
CA ILE A 812 18.43 6.73 10.85
C ILE A 812 17.99 6.33 9.43
N GLN A 813 18.49 7.03 8.41
CA GLN A 813 18.19 6.72 7.01
C GLN A 813 18.70 5.34 6.61
N ALA A 814 19.90 4.93 7.03
CA ALA A 814 20.41 3.59 6.77
C ALA A 814 19.52 2.49 7.38
N ALA A 815 18.99 2.72 8.59
CA ALA A 815 18.01 1.80 9.18
C ALA A 815 16.72 1.73 8.35
N ARG A 816 16.20 2.87 7.89
CA ARG A 816 15.03 2.94 6.99
C ARG A 816 15.28 2.20 5.67
N ASP A 817 16.43 2.42 5.04
CA ASP A 817 16.81 1.79 3.76
C ASP A 817 16.97 0.26 3.91
N SER A 818 17.26 -0.23 5.11
CA SER A 818 17.30 -1.67 5.42
C SER A 818 15.92 -2.31 5.65
N GLY A 819 14.85 -1.51 5.61
CA GLY A 819 13.47 -1.94 5.82
C GLY A 819 12.97 -1.79 7.26
N GLN A 820 13.74 -1.20 8.17
CA GLN A 820 13.27 -0.89 9.52
C GLN A 820 12.39 0.36 9.51
N ASP A 821 11.20 0.29 10.11
CA ASP A 821 10.30 1.45 10.23
C ASP A 821 10.72 2.34 11.41
N VAL A 822 11.48 3.41 11.13
CA VAL A 822 11.91 4.41 12.13
C VAL A 822 11.67 5.83 11.63
N SER A 823 11.18 6.72 12.49
CA SER A 823 10.87 8.13 12.22
C SER A 823 11.23 8.99 13.42
N ALA A 824 11.02 10.29 13.31
CA ALA A 824 11.24 11.24 14.40
C ALA A 824 10.31 12.45 14.29
N ASP A 825 10.21 13.22 15.36
CA ASP A 825 9.68 14.58 15.36
C ASP A 825 10.72 15.59 15.88
N MET A 826 10.46 16.87 15.67
CA MET A 826 11.26 17.98 16.20
C MET A 826 10.37 19.19 16.50
N TYR A 827 10.75 20.01 17.49
CA TYR A 827 10.27 21.39 17.62
C TYR A 827 11.27 22.39 17.00
N PRO A 828 10.80 23.51 16.41
CA PRO A 828 11.63 24.47 15.67
C PRO A 828 12.35 25.50 16.57
N TYR A 829 13.04 25.03 17.61
CA TYR A 829 13.76 25.86 18.59
C TYR A 829 15.10 25.25 18.99
N VAL A 830 16.05 26.12 19.36
CA VAL A 830 17.43 25.71 19.75
C VAL A 830 17.59 25.43 21.24
N ALA A 831 16.54 25.67 22.02
CA ALA A 831 16.52 25.37 23.45
C ALA A 831 15.55 24.23 23.74
N GLY A 832 15.90 23.38 24.70
CA GLY A 832 14.96 22.46 25.35
C GLY A 832 14.39 23.07 26.63
N GLY A 833 13.28 22.51 27.14
CA GLY A 833 12.67 22.89 28.41
C GLY A 833 12.43 21.66 29.29
N THR A 834 12.83 21.72 30.56
CA THR A 834 12.58 20.68 31.58
C THR A 834 12.84 21.25 32.98
N ALA A 835 12.74 20.44 34.04
CA ALA A 835 13.06 20.88 35.39
C ALA A 835 14.54 21.27 35.54
N LEU A 836 14.84 22.23 36.42
CA LEU A 836 16.21 22.60 36.78
C LEU A 836 16.95 21.43 37.46
N ALA A 837 16.21 20.61 38.22
CA ALA A 837 16.74 19.40 38.86
C ALA A 837 17.24 18.36 37.85
N SER A 838 16.75 18.38 36.61
CA SER A 838 17.20 17.48 35.53
C SER A 838 18.66 17.71 35.10
N SER A 839 19.28 18.82 35.51
CA SER A 839 20.72 19.04 35.33
C SER A 839 21.60 18.24 36.29
N LEU A 840 21.02 17.63 37.33
CA LEU A 840 21.76 16.89 38.34
C LEU A 840 22.07 15.46 37.87
N PRO A 841 23.19 14.86 38.30
CA PRO A 841 23.47 13.46 38.01
C PRO A 841 22.30 12.54 38.42
N PRO A 842 21.87 11.57 37.59
CA PRO A 842 20.69 10.74 37.86
C PRO A 842 20.70 9.99 39.19
N TRP A 843 21.88 9.62 39.71
CA TRP A 843 22.01 8.93 41.01
C TRP A 843 21.55 9.80 42.19
N VAL A 844 21.51 11.12 42.02
CA VAL A 844 21.04 12.03 43.07
C VAL A 844 19.53 11.83 43.30
N ALA A 845 18.78 11.36 42.30
CA ALA A 845 17.35 11.07 42.41
C ALA A 845 17.01 9.63 42.83
N ASP A 846 17.99 8.78 43.14
CA ASP A 846 17.72 7.39 43.55
C ASP A 846 16.88 7.36 44.84
N GLY A 847 15.68 6.79 44.78
CA GLY A 847 14.69 6.84 45.86
C GLY A 847 13.81 8.09 45.85
N GLY A 848 13.78 8.84 44.75
CA GLY A 848 12.80 9.88 44.46
C GLY A 848 13.21 11.28 44.92
N MET A 849 12.28 12.23 44.75
CA MET A 849 12.50 13.66 45.00
C MET A 849 12.92 13.95 46.46
N GLU A 850 12.33 13.27 47.45
CA GLU A 850 12.72 13.48 48.85
C GLU A 850 14.20 13.13 49.10
N LYS A 851 14.69 12.04 48.50
CA LYS A 851 16.10 11.64 48.60
C LYS A 851 17.03 12.57 47.84
N LEU A 852 16.58 13.11 46.71
CA LEU A 852 17.29 14.17 46.01
C LEU A 852 17.50 15.39 46.91
N LEU A 853 16.43 15.88 47.55
CA LEU A 853 16.49 17.04 48.44
C LEU A 853 17.37 16.74 49.68
N GLU A 854 17.25 15.56 50.28
CA GLU A 854 18.11 15.11 51.39
C GLU A 854 19.60 15.14 51.00
N ARG A 855 19.95 14.58 49.83
CA ARG A 855 21.32 14.58 49.32
C ARG A 855 21.85 15.99 49.06
N LEU A 856 21.01 16.90 48.56
CA LEU A 856 21.40 18.30 48.35
C LEU A 856 21.61 19.09 49.64
N HIS A 857 21.16 18.60 50.81
CA HIS A 857 21.52 19.21 52.09
C HIS A 857 22.94 18.83 52.56
N ASP A 858 23.54 17.74 52.06
CA ASP A 858 24.88 17.30 52.44
C ASP A 858 25.98 18.04 51.64
N PRO A 859 26.88 18.80 52.30
CA PRO A 859 27.97 19.50 51.63
C PRO A 859 28.93 18.59 50.87
N ALA A 860 29.21 17.38 51.38
CA ALA A 860 30.13 16.45 50.70
C ALA A 860 29.53 15.95 49.38
N THR A 861 28.22 15.65 49.40
CA THR A 861 27.45 15.32 48.20
C THR A 861 27.42 16.47 47.20
N ARG A 862 27.18 17.72 47.63
CA ARG A 862 27.26 18.88 46.73
C ARG A 862 28.62 19.00 46.03
N GLU A 863 29.73 18.82 46.75
CA GLU A 863 31.07 18.88 46.14
C GLU A 863 31.31 17.76 45.13
N LYS A 864 30.81 16.54 45.41
CA LYS A 864 30.82 15.44 44.44
C LYS A 864 30.04 15.80 43.18
N ILE A 865 28.82 16.32 43.33
CA ILE A 865 27.96 16.75 42.21
C ILE A 865 28.65 17.85 41.39
N LYS A 866 29.23 18.86 42.04
CA LYS A 866 29.97 19.94 41.35
C LYS A 866 31.11 19.41 40.48
N LYS A 867 31.84 18.41 40.97
CA LYS A 867 32.94 17.79 40.23
C LYS A 867 32.43 17.03 39.00
N GLU A 868 31.32 16.30 39.13
CA GLU A 868 30.70 15.56 38.02
C GLU A 868 30.10 16.51 36.97
N MET A 869 29.44 17.60 37.40
CA MET A 869 28.82 18.59 36.51
C MET A 869 29.83 19.48 35.78
N ALA A 870 31.12 19.46 36.15
CA ALA A 870 32.16 20.32 35.56
C ALA A 870 32.60 19.90 34.15
N ALA A 871 32.20 18.72 33.68
CA ALA A 871 32.55 18.19 32.37
C ALA A 871 31.38 17.41 31.74
N ASP A 872 31.49 17.18 30.45
CA ASP A 872 30.62 16.26 29.69
C ASP A 872 30.72 14.82 30.23
N HIS A 873 29.67 14.02 30.05
CA HIS A 873 29.61 12.67 30.60
C HIS A 873 28.99 11.64 29.64
N PRO A 874 29.62 10.45 29.46
CA PRO A 874 29.14 9.48 28.48
C PRO A 874 27.90 8.69 28.94
N ASN A 875 27.63 8.68 30.25
CA ASN A 875 26.59 7.82 30.83
C ASN A 875 25.29 8.56 31.19
N TRP A 876 25.25 9.90 31.16
CA TRP A 876 24.05 10.69 31.46
C TRP A 876 24.17 12.09 30.84
N GLU A 877 23.05 12.77 30.64
CA GLU A 877 22.97 14.04 29.92
C GLU A 877 23.22 15.24 30.85
N ASN A 878 24.34 15.95 30.69
CA ASN A 878 24.71 17.08 31.55
C ASN A 878 24.22 18.42 30.95
N LEU A 879 22.92 18.67 31.07
CA LEU A 879 22.26 19.86 30.52
C LEU A 879 22.89 21.20 30.95
N TYR A 880 23.44 21.28 32.17
CA TYR A 880 24.17 22.46 32.63
C TYR A 880 25.46 22.68 31.83
N PHE A 881 26.24 21.62 31.60
CA PHE A 881 27.46 21.71 30.82
C PHE A 881 27.16 21.94 29.34
N ASP A 882 26.22 21.18 28.76
CA ASP A 882 25.91 21.21 27.34
C ASP A 882 25.30 22.55 26.87
N SER A 883 24.61 23.26 27.77
CA SER A 883 24.15 24.63 27.53
C SER A 883 25.28 25.67 27.58
N GLY A 884 26.51 25.26 27.92
CA GLY A 884 27.67 26.15 28.07
C GLY A 884 27.78 26.79 29.44
N GLY A 885 27.20 26.16 30.47
CA GLY A 885 27.23 26.63 31.85
C GLY A 885 26.08 27.59 32.19
N PRO A 886 26.23 28.42 33.23
CA PRO A 886 25.10 29.09 33.88
C PRO A 886 24.47 30.20 33.04
N ALA A 887 25.17 30.69 32.01
CA ALA A 887 24.63 31.66 31.06
C ALA A 887 23.66 31.02 30.04
N GLY A 888 23.77 29.71 29.82
CA GLY A 888 22.91 28.95 28.90
C GLY A 888 21.71 28.30 29.57
N VAL A 889 21.55 28.47 30.89
CA VAL A 889 20.40 27.99 31.67
C VAL A 889 19.54 29.19 32.04
N LEU A 890 18.36 29.30 31.43
CA LEU A 890 17.36 30.32 31.74
C LEU A 890 16.29 29.71 32.65
N VAL A 891 15.98 30.35 33.77
CA VAL A 891 14.92 29.87 34.67
C VAL A 891 13.56 30.30 34.14
N ALA A 892 12.71 29.31 33.85
CA ALA A 892 11.41 29.48 33.21
C ALA A 892 10.27 29.70 34.19
N GLY A 893 10.41 29.33 35.46
CA GLY A 893 9.38 29.59 36.47
C GLY A 893 9.60 28.82 37.76
N PHE A 894 8.98 29.33 38.84
CA PHE A 894 8.94 28.68 40.16
C PHE A 894 7.50 28.46 40.63
N VAL A 895 7.28 27.42 41.44
CA VAL A 895 6.02 27.27 42.19
C VAL A 895 6.07 28.12 43.48
N ASN A 896 7.24 28.25 44.09
CA ASN A 896 7.46 29.08 45.28
C ASN A 896 7.37 30.59 44.95
N PRO A 897 6.38 31.32 45.52
CA PRO A 897 6.20 32.75 45.24
C PRO A 897 7.40 33.64 45.58
N ASP A 898 8.21 33.26 46.57
CA ASP A 898 9.37 34.06 47.00
C ASP A 898 10.52 34.06 45.97
N LEU A 899 10.50 33.08 45.06
CA LEU A 899 11.48 32.88 44.01
C LEU A 899 11.07 33.50 42.67
N LYS A 900 9.77 33.78 42.45
CA LYS A 900 9.22 34.38 41.21
C LYS A 900 9.95 35.65 40.73
N LYS A 901 10.59 36.40 41.64
CA LYS A 901 11.48 37.54 41.28
C LYS A 901 12.66 37.18 40.38
N PHE A 902 12.99 35.89 40.26
CA PHE A 902 14.06 35.37 39.42
C PHE A 902 13.56 34.80 38.08
N ASP A 903 12.25 34.81 37.82
CA ASP A 903 11.72 34.33 36.54
C ASP A 903 12.33 35.06 35.35
N GLY A 904 12.60 34.31 34.28
CA GLY A 904 13.20 34.84 33.05
C GLY A 904 14.66 35.24 33.18
N GLN A 905 15.31 35.03 34.33
CA GLN A 905 16.74 35.28 34.52
C GLN A 905 17.57 34.03 34.23
N THR A 906 18.80 34.24 33.75
CA THR A 906 19.76 33.14 33.66
C THR A 906 20.29 32.76 35.04
N LEU A 907 20.70 31.51 35.20
CA LEU A 907 21.32 31.04 36.43
C LEU A 907 22.56 31.89 36.81
N GLU A 908 23.29 32.39 35.83
CA GLU A 908 24.40 33.33 36.03
C GLU A 908 23.95 34.65 36.66
N GLN A 909 22.86 35.25 36.16
CA GLN A 909 22.31 36.50 36.69
C GLN A 909 21.86 36.31 38.14
N ILE A 910 21.16 35.21 38.43
CA ILE A 910 20.69 34.88 39.77
C ILE A 910 21.88 34.66 40.72
N ALA A 911 22.88 33.88 40.30
CA ALA A 911 24.07 33.61 41.11
C ALA A 911 24.84 34.88 41.44
N LYS A 912 24.98 35.78 40.47
CA LYS A 912 25.60 37.10 40.66
C LYS A 912 24.79 37.97 41.63
N ALA A 913 23.47 37.99 41.51
CA ALA A 913 22.59 38.74 42.41
C ALA A 913 22.66 38.21 43.86
N GLN A 914 22.74 36.88 44.03
CA GLN A 914 22.86 36.23 45.33
C GLN A 914 24.30 36.20 45.88
N LYS A 915 25.31 36.59 45.09
CA LYS A 915 26.75 36.50 45.41
C LYS A 915 27.19 35.09 45.78
N LYS A 916 26.67 34.09 45.07
CA LYS A 916 26.98 32.66 45.24
C LYS A 916 27.62 32.09 43.98
N SER A 917 28.19 30.88 44.09
CA SER A 917 28.58 30.13 42.89
C SER A 917 27.32 29.72 42.11
N PRO A 918 27.41 29.57 40.77
CA PRO A 918 26.24 29.15 39.98
C PRO A 918 25.68 27.78 40.37
N LEU A 919 26.53 26.80 40.69
CA LEU A 919 26.08 25.47 41.10
C LEU A 919 25.47 25.47 42.51
N ASP A 920 26.01 26.26 43.46
CA ASP A 920 25.35 26.42 44.77
C ASP A 920 24.00 27.12 44.62
N THR A 921 23.90 28.10 43.71
CA THR A 921 22.64 28.75 43.38
C THR A 921 21.64 27.74 42.82
N LEU A 922 22.06 26.89 41.88
CA LEU A 922 21.23 25.82 41.32
C LEU A 922 20.70 24.90 42.42
N PHE A 923 21.58 24.38 43.29
CA PHE A 923 21.16 23.49 44.38
C PHE A 923 20.19 24.17 45.35
N ASP A 924 20.44 25.44 45.67
CA ASP A 924 19.61 26.21 46.59
C ASP A 924 18.23 26.52 45.99
N LEU A 925 18.13 26.77 44.68
CA LEU A 925 16.86 26.93 43.99
C LEU A 925 16.08 25.61 43.97
N VAL A 926 16.73 24.49 43.61
CA VAL A 926 16.13 23.16 43.64
C VAL A 926 15.59 22.83 45.05
N LEU A 927 16.34 23.14 46.10
CA LEU A 927 15.87 22.93 47.48
C LEU A 927 14.69 23.83 47.86
N GLN A 928 14.78 25.13 47.58
CA GLN A 928 13.77 26.12 47.98
C GLN A 928 12.44 25.93 47.23
N ASP A 929 12.49 25.41 46.01
CA ASP A 929 11.31 25.13 45.18
C ASP A 929 10.93 23.65 45.16
N LYS A 930 11.60 22.82 45.98
CA LYS A 930 11.37 21.38 46.09
C LYS A 930 11.43 20.65 44.74
N GLY A 931 12.36 21.06 43.88
CA GLY A 931 12.60 20.47 42.56
C GLY A 931 11.65 20.92 41.45
N GLN A 932 10.71 21.83 41.71
CA GLN A 932 9.66 22.24 40.76
C GLN A 932 10.04 23.43 39.87
N THR A 933 11.31 23.88 39.93
CA THR A 933 11.78 24.99 39.10
C THR A 933 11.89 24.56 37.64
N GLY A 934 11.18 25.24 36.74
CA GLY A 934 11.32 25.04 35.29
C GLY A 934 12.57 25.76 34.74
N ALA A 935 13.22 25.17 33.74
CA ALA A 935 14.40 25.75 33.10
C ALA A 935 14.44 25.48 31.59
N LEU A 936 14.96 26.46 30.84
CA LEU A 936 15.27 26.36 29.43
C LEU A 936 16.79 26.24 29.24
N TYR A 937 17.20 25.32 28.37
CA TYR A 937 18.60 25.00 28.12
C TYR A 937 18.95 25.27 26.67
N PHE A 938 19.86 26.22 26.41
CA PHE A 938 20.29 26.57 25.05
C PHE A 938 21.35 25.58 24.54
N ILE A 939 20.88 24.43 24.04
CA ILE A 939 21.70 23.23 23.83
C ILE A 939 21.90 22.83 22.37
N ALA A 940 21.03 23.29 21.46
CA ALA A 940 21.10 22.98 20.04
C ALA A 940 21.54 24.20 19.21
N ASN A 941 21.74 24.01 17.91
CA ASN A 941 22.04 25.08 16.97
C ASN A 941 21.10 25.08 15.76
N GLU A 942 20.98 26.25 15.13
CA GLU A 942 20.08 26.50 14.01
C GLU A 942 20.40 25.65 12.77
N GLN A 943 21.68 25.36 12.50
CA GLN A 943 22.07 24.63 11.30
C GLN A 943 21.64 23.16 11.37
N ASP A 944 21.88 22.50 12.50
CA ASP A 944 21.43 21.14 12.73
C ASP A 944 19.91 21.05 12.78
N LEU A 945 19.26 22.03 13.43
CA LEU A 945 17.80 22.13 13.47
C LEU A 945 17.20 22.17 12.07
N ARG A 946 17.69 23.06 11.20
CA ARG A 946 17.27 23.14 9.79
C ARG A 946 17.49 21.84 9.04
N TYR A 947 18.63 21.18 9.28
CA TYR A 947 18.95 19.93 8.62
C TYR A 947 17.96 18.83 9.00
N GLY A 948 17.68 18.67 10.30
CA GLY A 948 16.70 17.70 10.80
C GLY A 948 15.27 18.01 10.29
N LEU A 949 14.82 19.25 10.39
CA LEU A 949 13.49 19.68 9.92
C LEU A 949 13.26 19.43 8.42
N SER A 950 14.31 19.44 7.61
CA SER A 950 14.19 19.21 6.16
C SER A 950 14.04 17.73 5.78
N GLN A 951 14.33 16.77 6.68
CA GLN A 951 14.24 15.35 6.36
C GLN A 951 12.80 14.90 6.17
N PRO A 952 12.42 14.21 5.09
CA PRO A 952 11.01 13.94 4.76
C PRO A 952 10.24 13.12 5.80
N TRP A 953 10.94 12.33 6.61
CA TRP A 953 10.39 11.50 7.68
C TRP A 953 10.30 12.19 9.05
N THR A 954 10.76 13.43 9.20
CA THR A 954 10.66 14.17 10.47
C THR A 954 9.34 14.93 10.59
N SER A 955 8.48 14.60 11.56
CA SER A 955 7.25 15.35 11.87
C SER A 955 7.53 16.51 12.84
N ILE A 956 6.48 17.20 13.32
CA ILE A 956 6.62 18.32 14.28
C ILE A 956 5.84 18.00 15.56
N GLY A 957 6.52 18.08 16.69
CA GLY A 957 5.93 18.04 18.04
C GLY A 957 6.23 19.35 18.77
N LEU A 958 5.36 19.75 19.70
CA LEU A 958 5.57 20.96 20.51
C LEU A 958 6.45 20.70 21.72
N ASP A 959 6.37 19.50 22.28
CA ASP A 959 6.91 19.12 23.59
C ASP A 959 6.46 20.10 24.69
N ALA A 960 5.19 20.50 24.68
CA ALA A 960 4.64 21.42 25.66
C ALA A 960 3.18 21.12 25.93
N SER A 961 2.71 21.42 27.13
CA SER A 961 1.30 21.30 27.48
C SER A 961 0.47 22.42 26.86
N GLU A 962 -0.84 22.18 26.77
CA GLU A 962 -1.81 23.23 26.47
C GLU A 962 -1.89 24.24 27.61
N LEU A 963 -2.08 25.51 27.24
CA LEU A 963 -2.12 26.65 28.15
C LEU A 963 -3.12 27.69 27.67
N SER A 964 -3.75 28.35 28.63
CA SER A 964 -4.55 29.56 28.41
C SER A 964 -3.91 30.75 29.13
N LEU A 965 -3.97 31.94 28.51
CA LEU A 965 -3.26 33.15 28.99
C LEU A 965 -3.74 33.67 30.35
N ASP A 966 -4.92 33.26 30.76
CA ASP A 966 -5.60 33.67 31.99
C ASP A 966 -6.07 32.46 32.81
N GLY A 967 -5.53 31.27 32.52
CA GLY A 967 -5.88 30.02 33.18
C GLY A 967 -5.10 29.73 34.45
N PRO A 968 -5.54 28.76 35.26
CA PRO A 968 -4.84 28.34 36.48
C PRO A 968 -3.44 27.77 36.19
N LEU A 969 -3.21 27.26 34.98
CA LEU A 969 -1.95 26.71 34.51
C LEU A 969 -1.01 27.76 33.88
N PHE A 970 -1.43 29.03 33.79
CA PHE A 970 -0.65 30.06 33.10
C PHE A 970 0.70 30.32 33.78
N GLU A 971 1.78 30.13 33.03
CA GLU A 971 3.14 30.53 33.41
C GLU A 971 3.70 31.60 32.45
N PRO A 972 3.98 32.84 32.93
CA PRO A 972 4.44 33.93 32.07
C PRO A 972 5.80 33.69 31.39
N HIS A 973 6.59 32.73 31.87
CA HIS A 973 7.98 32.49 31.45
C HIS A 973 8.22 31.08 30.88
N GLU A 974 7.16 30.42 30.39
CA GLU A 974 7.20 29.12 29.69
C GLU A 974 8.13 29.10 28.45
N HIS A 975 8.45 27.92 27.90
CA HIS A 975 9.12 27.85 26.61
C HIS A 975 8.22 28.36 25.45
N PRO A 976 8.71 29.22 24.52
CA PRO A 976 7.90 29.78 23.43
C PRO A 976 7.27 28.74 22.48
N ARG A 977 7.79 27.51 22.50
CA ARG A 977 7.23 26.35 21.77
C ARG A 977 5.77 26.05 22.11
N ALA A 978 5.32 26.41 23.31
CA ALA A 978 3.93 26.24 23.72
C ALA A 978 2.96 27.08 22.87
N PHE A 979 3.39 28.22 22.34
CA PHE A 979 2.51 29.17 21.62
C PHE A 979 2.90 29.42 20.15
N GLY A 980 4.08 28.97 19.72
CA GLY A 980 4.65 29.38 18.43
C GLY A 980 5.16 28.28 17.52
N THR A 981 5.18 26.99 17.90
CA THR A 981 5.77 25.91 17.10
C THR A 981 5.25 25.82 15.67
N MET A 982 3.94 25.61 15.46
CA MET A 982 3.41 25.44 14.09
C MET A 982 3.53 26.72 13.26
N PRO A 983 3.21 27.92 13.81
CA PRO A 983 3.37 29.17 13.07
C PRO A 983 4.83 29.55 12.80
N ARG A 984 5.78 29.18 13.66
CA ARG A 984 7.21 29.33 13.41
C ARG A 984 7.68 28.41 12.29
N PHE A 985 7.23 27.15 12.29
CA PHE A 985 7.55 26.21 11.23
C PHE A 985 7.01 26.70 9.87
N LEU A 986 5.74 27.09 9.79
CA LEU A 986 5.12 27.55 8.54
C LEU A 986 5.56 28.96 8.11
N GLY A 987 5.72 29.89 9.06
CA GLY A 987 6.12 31.27 8.79
C GLY A 987 7.62 31.41 8.56
N TYR A 988 8.43 31.10 9.56
CA TYR A 988 9.87 31.28 9.47
C TYR A 988 10.52 30.22 8.57
N TYR A 989 10.33 28.92 8.84
CA TYR A 989 11.07 27.89 8.09
C TYR A 989 10.56 27.67 6.65
N VAL A 990 9.25 27.71 6.43
CA VAL A 990 8.65 27.41 5.12
C VAL A 990 8.52 28.67 4.26
N ARG A 991 7.83 29.71 4.74
CA ARG A 991 7.62 30.94 3.96
C ARG A 991 8.90 31.76 3.82
N ASP A 992 9.59 32.09 4.91
CA ASP A 992 10.71 33.04 4.88
C ASP A 992 12.03 32.39 4.48
N GLN A 993 12.28 31.17 4.95
CA GLN A 993 13.54 30.45 4.74
C GLN A 993 13.51 29.47 3.58
N HIS A 994 12.33 29.22 2.99
CA HIS A 994 12.13 28.27 1.89
C HIS A 994 12.75 26.90 2.14
N LEU A 995 12.70 26.41 3.38
CA LEU A 995 13.32 25.14 3.76
C LEU A 995 12.72 23.96 3.00
N LEU A 996 11.42 24.02 2.72
CA LEU A 996 10.66 23.03 1.96
C LEU A 996 9.37 23.66 1.38
N PRO A 997 8.74 23.04 0.36
CA PRO A 997 7.45 23.48 -0.15
C PRO A 997 6.34 23.42 0.91
N LEU A 998 5.37 24.33 0.83
CA LEU A 998 4.27 24.42 1.81
C LEU A 998 3.45 23.14 1.89
N GLU A 999 3.19 22.49 0.75
CA GLU A 999 2.44 21.24 0.67
C GLU A 999 3.13 20.10 1.43
N GLN A 1000 4.47 20.03 1.35
CA GLN A 1000 5.29 19.09 2.11
C GLN A 1000 5.34 19.45 3.60
N ALA A 1001 5.35 20.74 3.93
CA ALA A 1001 5.26 21.20 5.32
C ALA A 1001 3.92 20.85 5.96
N ILE A 1002 2.79 21.03 5.25
CA ILE A 1002 1.47 20.61 5.73
C ILE A 1002 1.45 19.11 5.94
N ARG A 1003 1.98 18.31 5.00
CA ARG A 1003 2.12 16.85 5.16
C ARG A 1003 2.83 16.48 6.48
N LYS A 1004 3.91 17.20 6.84
CA LYS A 1004 4.70 16.95 8.06
C LYS A 1004 3.94 17.17 9.37
N ILE A 1005 2.91 18.01 9.35
CA ILE A 1005 2.10 18.35 10.52
C ILE A 1005 0.67 17.81 10.42
N THR A 1006 0.36 16.97 9.42
CA THR A 1006 -0.96 16.35 9.23
C THR A 1006 -0.88 14.86 8.92
N SER A 1007 -0.67 14.47 7.66
CA SER A 1007 -0.77 13.08 7.25
C SER A 1007 0.43 12.23 7.67
N LEU A 1008 1.62 12.83 7.84
CA LEU A 1008 2.80 12.13 8.36
C LEU A 1008 2.57 11.63 9.80
N PRO A 1009 2.21 12.48 10.77
CA PRO A 1009 1.88 12.03 12.11
C PRO A 1009 0.64 11.13 12.15
N ALA A 1010 -0.40 11.41 11.36
CA ALA A 1010 -1.57 10.52 11.26
C ALA A 1010 -1.20 9.11 10.75
N GLN A 1011 -0.27 9.01 9.80
CA GLN A 1011 0.22 7.72 9.28
C GLN A 1011 1.05 6.98 10.32
N ARG A 1012 1.97 7.68 10.99
CA ARG A 1012 2.83 7.13 12.06
C ARG A 1012 1.98 6.53 13.17
N GLU A 1013 1.06 7.32 13.71
CA GLU A 1013 0.17 6.94 14.82
C GLU A 1013 -1.07 6.15 14.38
N ARG A 1014 -1.21 5.90 13.08
CA ARG A 1014 -2.30 5.11 12.46
C ARG A 1014 -3.69 5.66 12.78
N LEU A 1015 -3.83 6.98 12.74
CA LEU A 1015 -5.08 7.71 12.97
C LEU A 1015 -6.01 7.59 11.76
N VAL A 1016 -6.85 6.56 11.77
CA VAL A 1016 -7.77 6.25 10.66
C VAL A 1016 -8.77 7.40 10.44
N GLY A 1017 -8.85 7.88 9.19
CA GLY A 1017 -9.80 8.92 8.79
C GLY A 1017 -9.42 10.33 9.26
N ARG A 1018 -8.16 10.58 9.63
CA ARG A 1018 -7.62 11.91 10.01
C ARG A 1018 -6.36 12.24 9.21
N GLY A 1019 -5.90 13.49 9.29
CA GLY A 1019 -4.64 13.96 8.69
C GLY A 1019 -4.69 14.25 7.19
N LEU A 1020 -5.82 14.03 6.52
CA LEU A 1020 -6.05 14.38 5.12
C LEU A 1020 -7.41 15.07 4.94
N LEU A 1021 -7.50 16.02 4.01
CA LEU A 1021 -8.79 16.55 3.55
C LEU A 1021 -9.33 15.61 2.47
N LYS A 1022 -10.19 14.68 2.88
CA LYS A 1022 -10.80 13.70 2.01
C LYS A 1022 -12.25 13.48 2.43
N GLU A 1023 -13.15 13.29 1.46
CA GLU A 1023 -14.55 12.99 1.76
C GLU A 1023 -14.67 11.75 2.67
N GLY A 1024 -15.55 11.85 3.67
CA GLY A 1024 -15.73 10.83 4.70
C GLY A 1024 -14.71 10.88 5.84
N TYR A 1025 -13.64 11.67 5.75
CA TYR A 1025 -12.70 11.85 6.87
C TYR A 1025 -13.31 12.77 7.92
N PHE A 1026 -12.79 12.69 9.16
CA PHE A 1026 -13.14 13.67 10.19
C PHE A 1026 -12.81 15.08 9.71
N ALA A 1027 -13.72 16.01 9.96
CA ALA A 1027 -13.52 17.42 9.64
C ALA A 1027 -12.66 18.11 10.70
N ASP A 1028 -11.42 17.64 10.84
CA ASP A 1028 -10.34 18.40 11.46
C ASP A 1028 -9.74 19.30 10.38
N VAL A 1029 -10.00 20.60 10.43
CA VAL A 1029 -9.63 21.53 9.34
C VAL A 1029 -9.06 22.82 9.91
N THR A 1030 -7.89 23.22 9.43
CA THR A 1030 -7.26 24.49 9.80
C THR A 1030 -7.19 25.41 8.59
N LEU A 1031 -7.71 26.63 8.77
CA LEU A 1031 -7.65 27.70 7.77
C LEU A 1031 -6.67 28.76 8.25
N PHE A 1032 -5.69 29.09 7.42
CA PHE A 1032 -4.69 30.09 7.77
C PHE A 1032 -4.24 30.92 6.57
N ASP A 1033 -3.81 32.15 6.84
CA ASP A 1033 -3.21 33.04 5.86
C ASP A 1033 -1.72 32.67 5.69
N PRO A 1034 -1.31 32.09 4.54
CA PRO A 1034 0.08 31.66 4.33
C PRO A 1034 1.05 32.84 4.24
N ALA A 1035 0.59 34.06 3.94
CA ALA A 1035 1.43 35.25 3.91
C ALA A 1035 1.63 35.85 5.30
N ARG A 1036 0.70 35.62 6.24
CA ARG A 1036 0.72 36.25 7.58
C ARG A 1036 1.01 35.30 8.73
N ILE A 1037 1.00 33.98 8.51
CA ILE A 1037 1.27 33.01 9.58
C ILE A 1037 2.64 33.24 10.22
N GLN A 1038 2.66 33.48 11.53
CA GLN A 1038 3.87 33.88 12.24
C GLN A 1038 3.74 33.65 13.75
N ASP A 1039 4.82 33.15 14.36
CA ASP A 1039 5.02 33.13 15.81
C ASP A 1039 5.42 34.51 16.34
N HIS A 1040 4.87 34.87 17.50
CA HIS A 1040 5.33 36.04 18.26
C HIS A 1040 5.99 35.66 19.58
N ALA A 1041 5.80 34.42 20.03
CA ALA A 1041 6.44 33.88 21.22
C ALA A 1041 7.97 33.90 21.08
N THR A 1042 8.65 34.53 22.02
CA THR A 1042 10.12 34.54 22.11
C THR A 1042 10.56 34.07 23.49
N TYR A 1043 11.83 33.71 23.67
CA TYR A 1043 12.35 33.37 25.00
C TYR A 1043 12.16 34.48 26.05
N ALA A 1044 12.14 35.75 25.63
CA ALA A 1044 11.92 36.88 26.51
C ALA A 1044 10.42 37.20 26.74
N SER A 1045 9.54 36.74 25.85
CA SER A 1045 8.10 36.97 25.90
C SER A 1045 7.38 35.76 25.31
N PRO A 1046 7.31 34.63 26.03
CA PRO A 1046 6.98 33.33 25.45
C PRO A 1046 5.48 33.08 25.29
N THR A 1047 4.64 33.85 25.95
CA THR A 1047 3.18 33.68 25.97
C THR A 1047 2.47 34.56 24.93
N GLN A 1048 3.19 35.09 23.94
CA GLN A 1048 2.58 35.86 22.86
C GLN A 1048 1.92 34.93 21.84
N LEU A 1049 0.60 35.10 21.65
CA LEU A 1049 -0.15 34.34 20.66
C LEU A 1049 0.39 34.57 19.25
N SER A 1050 0.47 33.48 18.49
CA SER A 1050 0.75 33.51 17.07
C SER A 1050 -0.40 34.16 16.28
N VAL A 1051 -0.10 34.55 15.04
CA VAL A 1051 -1.08 35.11 14.10
C VAL A 1051 -1.14 34.31 12.82
N GLY A 1052 -2.20 34.53 12.03
CA GLY A 1052 -2.38 33.98 10.69
C GLY A 1052 -3.32 32.77 10.62
N VAL A 1053 -3.46 31.99 11.70
CA VAL A 1053 -4.55 31.01 11.82
C VAL A 1053 -5.88 31.76 12.01
N LYS A 1054 -6.87 31.39 11.21
CA LYS A 1054 -8.17 32.08 11.10
C LYS A 1054 -9.31 31.25 11.63
N TYR A 1055 -9.38 29.98 11.25
CA TYR A 1055 -10.42 29.06 11.69
C TYR A 1055 -9.80 27.70 12.00
N VAL A 1056 -10.27 27.06 13.07
CA VAL A 1056 -9.92 25.68 13.39
C VAL A 1056 -11.19 24.90 13.68
N PHE A 1057 -11.38 23.84 12.92
CA PHE A 1057 -12.44 22.87 13.12
C PHE A 1057 -11.87 21.60 13.71
N VAL A 1058 -12.51 21.06 14.73
CA VAL A 1058 -12.24 19.74 15.29
C VAL A 1058 -13.51 18.93 15.13
N ASN A 1059 -13.41 17.75 14.51
CA ASN A 1059 -14.59 16.90 14.27
C ASN A 1059 -15.80 17.69 13.71
N GLY A 1060 -15.56 18.60 12.76
CA GLY A 1060 -16.57 19.42 12.09
C GLY A 1060 -17.13 20.59 12.89
N GLN A 1061 -16.75 20.76 14.15
CA GLN A 1061 -17.18 21.89 14.98
C GLN A 1061 -16.10 22.97 15.03
N LEU A 1062 -16.52 24.24 15.02
CA LEU A 1062 -15.60 25.37 15.04
C LEU A 1062 -15.10 25.61 16.47
N GLU A 1063 -13.81 25.40 16.71
CA GLU A 1063 -13.16 25.56 18.01
C GLU A 1063 -12.48 26.92 18.18
N TYR A 1064 -11.96 27.47 17.08
CA TYR A 1064 -11.24 28.74 17.07
C TYR A 1064 -11.61 29.57 15.85
N GLU A 1065 -11.88 30.86 16.06
CA GLU A 1065 -12.23 31.83 15.03
C GLU A 1065 -11.63 33.20 15.32
N ASP A 1066 -10.86 33.73 14.36
CA ASP A 1066 -10.36 35.10 14.34
C ASP A 1066 -9.76 35.59 15.67
N GLY A 1067 -8.87 34.78 16.26
CA GLY A 1067 -8.20 35.14 17.50
C GLY A 1067 -8.89 34.63 18.77
N ARG A 1068 -10.06 33.98 18.66
CA ARG A 1068 -10.92 33.66 19.80
C ARG A 1068 -11.31 32.19 19.84
N LEU A 1069 -11.34 31.64 21.04
CA LEU A 1069 -11.98 30.34 21.30
C LEU A 1069 -13.49 30.47 21.22
N THR A 1070 -14.16 29.46 20.67
CA THR A 1070 -15.63 29.38 20.68
C THR A 1070 -16.17 28.77 21.97
N GLY A 1071 -15.32 28.04 22.70
CA GLY A 1071 -15.70 27.25 23.87
C GLY A 1071 -16.41 25.94 23.51
N THR A 1072 -16.20 25.44 22.29
CA THR A 1072 -16.65 24.10 21.91
C THR A 1072 -15.67 23.06 22.48
N GLU A 1073 -16.13 21.82 22.64
CA GLU A 1073 -15.34 20.73 23.22
C GLU A 1073 -15.56 19.45 22.39
N SER A 1074 -15.32 19.57 21.08
CA SER A 1074 -15.65 18.54 20.10
C SER A 1074 -14.56 17.49 19.91
N GLY A 1075 -13.43 17.63 20.58
CA GLY A 1075 -12.32 16.69 20.60
C GLY A 1075 -12.72 15.31 21.09
N ARG A 1076 -11.97 14.29 20.66
CA ARG A 1076 -12.20 12.89 21.03
C ARG A 1076 -10.92 12.24 21.51
N VAL A 1077 -11.06 11.38 22.50
CA VAL A 1077 -9.97 10.45 22.83
C VAL A 1077 -9.77 9.47 21.68
N LEU A 1078 -8.51 9.22 21.35
CA LEU A 1078 -8.06 8.34 20.30
C LEU A 1078 -7.43 7.11 20.97
N ARG A 1079 -7.84 5.93 20.52
CA ARG A 1079 -7.43 4.66 21.12
C ARG A 1079 -6.60 3.84 20.12
N GLY A 1080 -5.50 3.28 20.60
CA GLY A 1080 -4.57 2.47 19.83
C GLY A 1080 -5.15 1.13 19.40
N ARG A 1081 -4.42 0.41 18.53
CA ARG A 1081 -4.91 -0.82 17.88
C ARG A 1081 -5.18 -1.99 18.83
N GLY A 1082 -4.61 -1.97 20.03
CA GLY A 1082 -4.84 -2.98 21.06
C GLY A 1082 -6.24 -2.90 21.69
N TRP A 1083 -6.92 -1.76 21.54
CA TRP A 1083 -8.21 -1.53 22.16
C TRP A 1083 -9.34 -2.29 21.44
N ASN A 1084 -10.17 -2.98 22.23
CA ASN A 1084 -11.35 -3.67 21.75
C ASN A 1084 -12.59 -3.28 22.59
N SER A 1085 -13.54 -2.61 21.95
CA SER A 1085 -14.81 -2.19 22.55
C SER A 1085 -15.66 -3.32 23.15
N ARG A 1086 -15.37 -4.59 22.84
CA ARG A 1086 -16.10 -5.76 23.37
C ARG A 1086 -15.64 -6.24 24.74
N ASN A 1087 -14.54 -5.71 25.27
CA ASN A 1087 -13.96 -6.12 26.56
C ASN A 1087 -14.44 -5.26 27.75
N GLN A 1088 -15.35 -4.30 27.53
CA GLN A 1088 -15.96 -3.47 28.58
C GLN A 1088 -17.42 -3.83 28.83
#